data_AF-A0A8T5DZ37-F1
#
_entry.id   AF-A0A8T5DZ37-F1
#
_cell.length_a   1.000
_cell.length_b   1.000
_cell.length_c   1.000
_cell.angle_alpha   90.00
_cell.angle_beta   90.00
_cell.angle_gamma   90.00
#
_symmetry.space_group_name_H-M   'P 1'
#
loop_
_entity.id
_entity.type
_entity.pdbx_description
1 polymer ?
#
loop_
_entity_poly.entity_id
_entity_poly.type
_entity_poly.pdbx_seq_one_letter_code
_entity_poly.pdbx_strand_id
1 'polypeptide(L)'
;MSIDPSKVTICMVMTILLVLMPQSGYLSDIDNQKLDLEEEMVISHTSESESIWVDGGQPWPQSGKTPGRESLPPHHSPDGGAGIGEPENASEYNTIIDPVINWQYDDYVYSTDSFATPIADLTNSIITSEDSIERCGGDSLFTIIIQTEDIGGNLHSVLKIIEGEDADLAWQVDLGETDEIKAAPVIVDLNEDGIQEIIVAFDMSGTFYVKSYSPELVCSVTGWSPGGSHSAELLWTYSDSSLMIGSTDGPYVGSAYGNHKPTAQPLLADLDLDGTAELVLSLIDKDSDDPVVLALDLTGTAATSIWQKTLDKGTHPSDPAFVQTDENTAFILLTSVQSSSSAMWVWKLDANDGDANWDGKSLENTQGFDSNVPHIRLPGPVISNLDSDEAMEMIITIPSDFDGSSAAYGAEYYGLEIFDGTKIWDFEASNGFSDSAPISIDTDGDGDYDRVCWITWTTNTWNTNRDGFAGCHDDTDTSNPQEAWSKEILEPQGAPNDGIAIASPIWMDIDGSDEPELLVPYGRELRAYDGEVGTMAGINEEWNGAISIGHRLWSSPALADIDGDATLDLVLGDTVISLEIADIRPQQDGRSIEFSPVAPDPGETVTITVSFENAGTAETNENTDVVLYADGEVIARERFGNMQPVDPTGTGSLSTFTAEWSGGLGEHDFELVLDPYRNLSQSRYDNDFQITTLNVVNPYNASFEIPTEPTRITPGESSTISPNIRSTGRLAGIWSLSVDSTNLPEGWTWNDETPSGLDSIEIGVDEIWNPYLRVNAPEDALGSDSGYLTLTLTLDEDNNVSISSLLPIEANRTRGLSIRGPDGTANSMGYGLTGEYAEAWMLIHNLGNAEENQIIMSWDTTAWGNDLKLFDLDDNQVSALTLEPDEMILLTARLQVPNSASLGDLVNTPLEMCVTGDVCQTIELSFMATGTVTDVHQRTVPDNQLSWDISTDMPVGESQLEWSMSDAGLILPGWIWSTSGDLEIIDGDLVLSRSGPSRVYGTISLHLPHDAAPAFHSFMDSSTQSTDHKLQFSLEVLQIYRADLTVTSPLEQPHEVEV
;
A
#
# COMPACT_ATOMS: atom_id res chain seq x y z
N MET A 1 -2.00 -19.35 63.70
CA MET A 1 -1.88 -20.47 62.75
C MET A 1 -0.54 -20.28 62.05
N SER A 2 0.31 -21.30 62.03
CA SER A 2 1.72 -21.25 61.62
C SER A 2 1.82 -21.14 60.10
N ILE A 3 2.47 -20.09 59.57
CA ILE A 3 2.80 -19.98 58.14
C ILE A 3 4.15 -20.69 57.92
N ASP A 4 4.14 -21.64 56.99
CA ASP A 4 5.26 -22.52 56.67
C ASP A 4 6.36 -21.76 55.90
N PRO A 5 7.61 -21.71 56.42
CA PRO A 5 8.70 -20.96 55.80
C PRO A 5 9.21 -21.57 54.48
N SER A 6 8.69 -22.72 54.03
CA SER A 6 9.08 -23.36 52.77
C SER A 6 8.49 -22.72 51.50
N LYS A 7 7.38 -21.95 51.61
CA LYS A 7 6.74 -21.30 50.45
C LYS A 7 7.36 -19.98 50.05
N VAL A 8 7.96 -19.25 50.99
CA VAL A 8 8.63 -17.95 50.72
C VAL A 8 9.97 -18.15 50.00
N THR A 9 10.65 -19.28 50.24
CA THR A 9 11.95 -19.59 49.62
C THR A 9 11.81 -20.05 48.15
N ILE A 10 10.66 -20.61 47.75
CA ILE A 10 10.43 -21.05 46.36
C ILE A 10 10.11 -19.86 45.46
N CYS A 11 9.30 -18.90 45.92
CA CYS A 11 9.03 -17.67 45.17
C CYS A 11 10.30 -16.84 44.97
N MET A 12 11.14 -16.69 46.01
CA MET A 12 12.37 -15.87 45.90
C MET A 12 13.44 -16.48 44.98
N VAL A 13 13.46 -17.82 44.82
CA VAL A 13 14.41 -18.50 43.94
C VAL A 13 13.96 -18.44 42.47
N MET A 14 12.65 -18.46 42.17
CA MET A 14 12.16 -18.28 40.80
C MET A 14 12.34 -16.84 40.31
N THR A 15 12.13 -15.82 41.15
CA THR A 15 12.34 -14.42 40.75
C THR A 15 13.81 -14.07 40.51
N ILE A 16 14.76 -14.77 41.16
CA ILE A 16 16.20 -14.57 40.95
C ILE A 16 16.72 -15.32 39.72
N LEU A 17 16.05 -16.39 39.28
CA LEU A 17 16.41 -17.13 38.06
C LEU A 17 15.94 -16.45 36.76
N LEU A 18 14.90 -15.61 36.82
CA LEU A 18 14.41 -14.83 35.69
C LEU A 18 15.23 -13.55 35.40
N VAL A 19 16.02 -13.07 36.36
CA VAL A 19 16.78 -11.80 36.25
C VAL A 19 18.24 -12.01 35.80
N LEU A 20 18.67 -13.25 35.53
CA LEU A 20 20.10 -13.59 35.31
C LEU A 20 20.43 -14.34 34.00
N MET A 21 19.58 -14.31 32.97
CA MET A 21 19.99 -14.79 31.65
C MET A 21 20.52 -13.64 30.78
N PRO A 22 21.76 -13.73 30.24
CA PRO A 22 22.34 -12.68 29.43
C PRO A 22 21.84 -12.73 27.97
N GLN A 23 21.53 -11.56 27.43
CA GLN A 23 21.41 -11.34 25.99
C GLN A 23 22.79 -11.51 25.31
N SER A 24 22.84 -12.40 24.33
CA SER A 24 23.80 -12.35 23.22
C SER A 24 23.28 -13.24 22.10
N GLY A 25 22.93 -12.63 20.96
CA GLY A 25 22.41 -13.33 19.78
C GLY A 25 23.47 -14.11 19.00
N TYR A 26 22.99 -14.93 18.06
CA TYR A 26 23.56 -15.05 16.72
C TYR A 26 22.55 -15.74 15.79
N LEU A 27 22.48 -15.21 14.58
CA LEU A 27 21.73 -15.68 13.41
C LEU A 27 21.95 -17.16 13.09
N SER A 28 20.88 -17.82 12.63
CA SER A 28 20.92 -18.80 11.54
C SER A 28 19.54 -18.94 10.90
N ASP A 29 19.48 -18.65 9.59
CA ASP A 29 18.49 -19.05 8.58
C ASP A 29 17.36 -19.98 9.03
N ILE A 30 16.11 -19.49 8.97
CA ILE A 30 14.93 -20.31 8.69
C ILE A 30 13.96 -19.49 7.81
N ASP A 31 14.04 -19.81 6.52
CA ASP A 31 12.97 -19.91 5.52
C ASP A 31 11.51 -19.68 6.01
N ASN A 32 10.80 -18.80 5.31
CA ASN A 32 9.34 -18.74 5.10
C ASN A 32 8.46 -19.58 6.05
N GLN A 33 7.92 -18.94 7.09
CA GLN A 33 6.58 -19.25 7.61
C GLN A 33 5.89 -17.95 8.03
N LYS A 34 4.95 -17.51 7.20
CA LYS A 34 3.80 -16.68 7.56
C LYS A 34 3.21 -17.27 8.86
N LEU A 35 3.19 -16.50 9.93
CA LEU A 35 2.46 -16.83 11.14
C LEU A 35 1.05 -16.30 10.93
N ASP A 36 0.14 -17.21 10.57
CA ASP A 36 -1.29 -16.93 10.51
C ASP A 36 -1.76 -16.47 11.90
N LEU A 37 -2.42 -15.31 11.92
CA LEU A 37 -3.13 -14.76 13.06
C LEU A 37 -4.33 -15.69 13.34
N GLU A 38 -4.42 -16.21 14.56
CA GLU A 38 -5.62 -16.93 15.01
C GLU A 38 -6.73 -15.88 15.23
N GLU A 39 -7.53 -15.63 14.20
CA GLU A 39 -8.92 -15.20 14.36
C GLU A 39 -9.61 -16.24 15.26
N GLU A 40 -10.41 -15.77 16.21
CA GLU A 40 -11.25 -16.63 17.03
C GLU A 40 -12.36 -17.23 16.13
N MET A 41 -11.99 -18.30 15.43
CA MET A 41 -12.93 -19.17 14.72
C MET A 41 -14.03 -19.59 15.69
N VAL A 42 -15.26 -19.19 15.37
CA VAL A 42 -16.45 -19.99 15.68
C VAL A 42 -16.10 -21.44 15.35
N ILE A 43 -16.17 -22.33 16.35
CA ILE A 43 -15.64 -23.69 16.26
C ILE A 43 -16.40 -24.48 15.19
N SER A 44 -15.86 -24.46 13.97
CA SER A 44 -16.21 -25.35 12.87
C SER A 44 -15.15 -26.45 12.81
N HIS A 45 -15.50 -27.64 13.29
CA HIS A 45 -14.66 -28.82 13.17
C HIS A 45 -14.76 -29.42 11.77
N THR A 46 -13.91 -29.04 10.80
CA THR A 46 -13.64 -29.93 9.65
C THR A 46 -12.20 -29.87 9.13
N SER A 47 -11.74 -31.01 8.66
CA SER A 47 -10.44 -31.26 8.06
C SER A 47 -10.59 -31.35 6.54
N GLU A 48 -9.88 -30.51 5.79
CA GLU A 48 -9.76 -30.52 4.31
C GLU A 48 -11.11 -30.60 3.54
N SER A 49 -11.87 -29.51 3.53
CA SER A 49 -12.95 -29.19 2.57
C SER A 49 -12.93 -27.67 2.28
N GLU A 50 -13.33 -27.24 1.09
CA GLU A 50 -13.48 -25.81 0.74
C GLU A 50 -14.33 -25.09 1.82
N SER A 51 -13.93 -23.87 2.20
CA SER A 51 -14.59 -23.07 3.23
C SER A 51 -15.91 -22.50 2.70
N ILE A 52 -16.98 -22.58 3.48
CA ILE A 52 -18.30 -22.03 3.13
C ILE A 52 -18.18 -20.51 3.01
N TRP A 53 -18.85 -19.93 2.01
CA TRP A 53 -18.93 -18.47 1.90
C TRP A 53 -19.78 -17.87 3.03
N VAL A 54 -19.25 -16.85 3.70
CA VAL A 54 -19.97 -16.12 4.76
C VAL A 54 -20.20 -14.67 4.35
N ASP A 55 -19.14 -13.91 4.09
CA ASP A 55 -19.21 -12.49 3.72
C ASP A 55 -18.23 -12.12 2.58
N GLY A 56 -17.49 -13.09 2.05
CA GLY A 56 -16.50 -12.87 1.00
C GLY A 56 -15.30 -12.02 1.45
N GLY A 57 -15.04 -11.92 2.76
CA GLY A 57 -13.99 -11.06 3.30
C GLY A 57 -14.31 -9.57 3.20
N GLN A 58 -15.57 -9.21 2.96
CA GLN A 58 -16.02 -7.82 2.90
C GLN A 58 -16.49 -7.34 4.27
N PRO A 59 -16.27 -6.05 4.62
CA PRO A 59 -16.67 -5.50 5.92
C PRO A 59 -18.17 -5.66 6.21
N TRP A 60 -19.02 -5.36 5.21
CA TRP A 60 -20.48 -5.47 5.34
C TRP A 60 -21.16 -5.67 3.97
N PRO A 61 -21.13 -6.87 3.37
CA PRO A 61 -21.50 -7.07 1.96
C PRO A 61 -23.01 -7.05 1.68
N GLN A 62 -23.85 -7.26 2.70
CA GLN A 62 -25.30 -7.40 2.52
C GLN A 62 -26.09 -6.97 3.76
N SER A 63 -27.41 -6.87 3.62
CA SER A 63 -28.31 -6.55 4.74
C SER A 63 -28.27 -7.64 5.82
N GLY A 64 -27.85 -7.26 7.03
CA GLY A 64 -27.64 -8.18 8.15
C GLY A 64 -26.22 -8.75 8.24
N LYS A 65 -25.28 -8.24 7.42
CA LYS A 65 -23.87 -8.66 7.27
C LYS A 65 -23.69 -10.07 6.71
N THR A 66 -24.27 -11.06 7.39
CA THR A 66 -24.10 -12.49 7.14
C THR A 66 -25.37 -13.12 6.56
N PRO A 67 -25.30 -14.35 6.00
CA PRO A 67 -26.46 -15.03 5.45
C PRO A 67 -27.51 -15.42 6.50
N GLY A 68 -27.11 -15.57 7.76
CA GLY A 68 -27.98 -15.84 8.91
C GLY A 68 -28.70 -14.59 9.46
N ARG A 69 -28.28 -13.39 9.04
CA ARG A 69 -28.83 -12.07 9.40
C ARG A 69 -28.70 -11.67 10.87
N GLU A 70 -27.69 -12.20 11.55
CA GLU A 70 -27.40 -11.91 12.96
C GLU A 70 -26.95 -10.46 13.19
N SER A 71 -26.42 -9.78 12.16
CA SER A 71 -25.91 -8.39 12.24
C SER A 71 -24.79 -8.22 13.29
N LEU A 72 -23.90 -9.21 13.40
CA LEU A 72 -22.79 -9.20 14.35
C LEU A 72 -21.78 -8.08 14.02
N PRO A 73 -21.51 -7.14 14.95
CA PRO A 73 -20.48 -6.13 14.77
C PRO A 73 -19.08 -6.76 14.68
N PRO A 74 -18.09 -6.08 14.07
CA PRO A 74 -16.69 -6.47 14.20
C PRO A 74 -16.25 -6.48 15.67
N HIS A 75 -15.19 -7.22 16.02
CA HIS A 75 -14.71 -7.27 17.40
C HIS A 75 -14.19 -5.90 17.87
N HIS A 76 -14.70 -5.40 19.01
CA HIS A 76 -14.41 -4.05 19.50
C HIS A 76 -14.54 -3.96 21.03
N SER A 77 -13.95 -2.90 21.59
CA SER A 77 -14.14 -2.52 23.00
C SER A 77 -13.91 -1.01 23.18
N PRO A 78 -14.31 -0.40 24.31
CA PRO A 78 -14.03 1.02 24.59
C PRO A 78 -12.55 1.32 24.87
N ASP A 79 -11.73 0.28 25.11
CA ASP A 79 -10.28 0.38 25.30
C ASP A 79 -9.49 -0.13 24.07
N GLY A 80 -10.18 -0.38 22.94
CA GLY A 80 -9.62 -0.94 21.71
C GLY A 80 -8.81 0.06 20.86
N GLY A 81 -8.56 -0.33 19.60
CA GLY A 81 -7.82 0.47 18.62
C GLY A 81 -6.30 0.24 18.65
N ALA A 82 -5.57 0.95 17.78
CA ALA A 82 -4.13 0.74 17.59
C ALA A 82 -3.23 1.37 18.67
N GLY A 83 -3.80 2.21 19.53
CA GLY A 83 -3.07 2.90 20.59
C GLY A 83 -1.98 3.83 20.04
N ILE A 84 -0.73 3.37 19.97
CA ILE A 84 0.41 4.12 19.39
C ILE A 84 1.10 3.38 18.24
N GLY A 85 0.56 2.20 17.87
CA GLY A 85 1.01 1.44 16.71
C GLY A 85 0.24 1.81 15.46
N GLU A 86 0.48 1.08 14.38
CA GLU A 86 -0.29 1.21 13.14
C GLU A 86 -1.68 0.56 13.29
N PRO A 87 -2.72 1.12 12.64
CA PRO A 87 -4.09 0.58 12.61
C PRO A 87 -4.18 -0.93 12.37
N GLU A 88 -3.44 -1.44 11.39
CA GLU A 88 -3.42 -2.86 11.01
C GLU A 88 -3.00 -3.82 12.16
N ASN A 89 -2.30 -3.31 13.17
CA ASN A 89 -1.83 -4.10 14.29
C ASN A 89 -2.80 -4.10 15.48
N ALA A 90 -3.96 -3.45 15.37
CA ALA A 90 -5.00 -3.49 16.39
C ALA A 90 -5.56 -4.91 16.53
N SER A 91 -5.70 -5.40 17.77
CA SER A 91 -6.33 -6.71 18.03
C SER A 91 -7.85 -6.65 18.03
N GLU A 92 -8.41 -5.45 18.21
CA GLU A 92 -9.83 -5.14 18.21
C GLU A 92 -10.01 -3.65 17.92
N TYR A 93 -11.15 -3.27 17.33
CA TYR A 93 -11.44 -1.88 17.03
C TYR A 93 -11.78 -1.09 18.30
N ASN A 94 -11.44 0.19 18.29
CA ASN A 94 -11.97 1.12 19.29
C ASN A 94 -13.45 1.40 19.01
N THR A 95 -14.19 1.77 20.05
CA THR A 95 -15.63 2.00 19.97
C THR A 95 -15.96 3.49 19.91
N ILE A 96 -17.14 3.83 19.39
CA ILE A 96 -17.70 5.18 19.40
C ILE A 96 -18.15 5.57 20.82
N ILE A 97 -17.19 5.84 21.70
CA ILE A 97 -17.44 6.28 23.08
C ILE A 97 -17.92 7.74 23.16
N ASP A 98 -17.53 8.57 22.19
CA ASP A 98 -17.93 9.97 22.05
C ASP A 98 -18.40 10.19 20.60
N PRO A 99 -19.72 10.18 20.32
CA PRO A 99 -20.21 10.12 18.95
C PRO A 99 -20.31 11.51 18.28
N VAL A 100 -19.75 11.62 17.08
CA VAL A 100 -19.90 12.80 16.22
C VAL A 100 -20.34 12.37 14.81
N ILE A 101 -21.16 13.19 14.15
CA ILE A 101 -21.42 13.00 12.72
C ILE A 101 -20.13 13.40 12.00
N ASN A 102 -19.39 12.41 11.49
CA ASN A 102 -18.18 12.65 10.70
C ASN A 102 -18.58 13.37 9.41
N TRP A 103 -19.52 12.78 8.66
CA TRP A 103 -20.03 13.41 7.45
C TRP A 103 -21.42 12.90 7.05
N GLN A 104 -22.09 13.69 6.20
CA GLN A 104 -23.29 13.32 5.47
C GLN A 104 -23.06 13.71 4.01
N TYR A 105 -23.11 12.74 3.10
CA TYR A 105 -22.70 12.93 1.70
C TYR A 105 -23.48 14.04 0.98
N ASP A 106 -24.82 14.03 1.06
CA ASP A 106 -25.64 15.11 0.50
C ASP A 106 -26.94 15.38 1.27
N ASP A 107 -27.73 16.36 0.82
CA ASP A 107 -28.99 16.78 1.46
C ASP A 107 -30.21 15.91 1.05
N TYR A 108 -30.02 14.71 0.49
CA TYR A 108 -31.13 13.85 0.07
C TYR A 108 -31.96 13.40 1.28
N VAL A 109 -33.25 13.74 1.27
CA VAL A 109 -34.11 13.61 2.46
C VAL A 109 -34.35 12.16 2.93
N TYR A 110 -34.08 11.18 2.07
CA TYR A 110 -34.16 9.75 2.41
C TYR A 110 -32.80 9.11 2.60
N SER A 111 -31.70 9.84 2.37
CA SER A 111 -30.32 9.36 2.40
C SER A 111 -30.00 8.31 1.34
N THR A 112 -30.59 7.13 1.47
CA THR A 112 -30.64 6.08 0.44
C THR A 112 -32.06 5.55 0.32
N ASP A 113 -32.44 5.14 -0.88
CA ASP A 113 -33.74 4.53 -1.13
C ASP A 113 -33.81 3.10 -0.58
N SER A 114 -32.68 2.39 -0.48
CA SER A 114 -32.58 1.01 0.01
C SER A 114 -32.81 0.88 1.53
N PHE A 115 -33.18 -0.33 1.99
CA PHE A 115 -33.35 -0.62 3.43
C PHE A 115 -32.08 -1.09 4.15
N ALA A 116 -30.95 -1.14 3.46
CA ALA A 116 -29.62 -1.28 4.05
C ALA A 116 -28.57 -0.65 3.12
N THR A 117 -27.42 -0.35 3.70
CA THR A 117 -26.25 0.20 3.03
C THR A 117 -25.08 -0.75 3.28
N PRO A 118 -24.57 -1.46 2.26
CA PRO A 118 -23.39 -2.29 2.43
C PRO A 118 -22.11 -1.43 2.40
N ILE A 119 -21.07 -1.96 3.01
CA ILE A 119 -19.71 -1.39 3.08
C ILE A 119 -18.76 -2.38 2.44
N ALA A 120 -17.89 -1.90 1.55
CA ALA A 120 -16.92 -2.72 0.82
C ALA A 120 -15.50 -2.20 0.89
N ASP A 121 -14.57 -3.14 0.85
CA ASP A 121 -13.21 -2.89 0.40
C ASP A 121 -13.18 -2.99 -1.14
N LEU A 122 -12.92 -1.85 -1.79
CA LEU A 122 -12.81 -1.74 -3.25
C LEU A 122 -11.38 -1.41 -3.69
N THR A 123 -10.37 -1.64 -2.86
CA THR A 123 -8.97 -1.28 -3.13
C THR A 123 -8.48 -1.83 -4.47
N ASN A 124 -8.85 -3.07 -4.79
CA ASN A 124 -8.49 -3.71 -6.07
C ASN A 124 -9.25 -3.16 -7.29
N SER A 125 -10.33 -2.41 -7.08
CA SER A 125 -11.09 -1.73 -8.14
C SER A 125 -10.51 -0.35 -8.51
N ILE A 126 -9.51 0.14 -7.76
CA ILE A 126 -8.97 1.50 -7.92
C ILE A 126 -7.91 1.54 -9.02
N ILE A 127 -8.10 2.46 -9.96
CA ILE A 127 -7.14 2.77 -11.03
C ILE A 127 -6.53 4.15 -10.72
N THR A 128 -5.32 4.15 -10.17
CA THR A 128 -4.57 5.35 -9.77
C THR A 128 -3.07 5.23 -10.11
N SER A 129 -2.32 6.32 -9.92
CA SER A 129 -0.85 6.35 -9.99
C SER A 129 -0.23 6.33 -8.59
N GLU A 130 1.03 5.91 -8.44
CA GLU A 130 1.74 5.88 -7.15
C GLU A 130 1.67 7.23 -6.40
N ASP A 131 1.81 8.36 -7.11
CA ASP A 131 1.74 9.72 -6.54
C ASP A 131 0.31 10.16 -6.11
N SER A 132 -0.65 9.24 -6.04
CA SER A 132 -2.06 9.54 -5.73
C SER A 132 -2.73 8.45 -4.90
N ILE A 133 -1.99 7.46 -4.37
CA ILE A 133 -2.58 6.32 -3.64
C ILE A 133 -3.32 6.80 -2.39
N GLU A 134 -2.67 7.59 -1.55
CA GLU A 134 -3.24 8.09 -0.28
C GLU A 134 -4.49 8.94 -0.53
N ARG A 135 -4.47 9.83 -1.52
CA ARG A 135 -5.67 10.62 -1.89
C ARG A 135 -6.80 9.78 -2.49
N CYS A 136 -6.45 8.68 -3.14
CA CYS A 136 -7.41 7.87 -3.89
C CYS A 136 -7.93 6.71 -3.06
N GLY A 137 -8.33 7.00 -1.82
CA GLY A 137 -8.91 6.03 -0.90
C GLY A 137 -7.92 5.46 0.09
N GLY A 138 -6.61 5.37 -0.18
CA GLY A 138 -5.65 4.85 0.80
C GLY A 138 -6.11 3.54 1.46
N ASP A 139 -6.37 3.60 2.77
CA ASP A 139 -6.88 2.48 3.60
C ASP A 139 -8.41 2.56 3.84
N SER A 140 -9.11 3.48 3.18
CA SER A 140 -10.54 3.72 3.32
C SER A 140 -11.42 2.64 2.67
N LEU A 141 -12.55 2.38 3.32
CA LEU A 141 -13.64 1.57 2.79
C LEU A 141 -14.69 2.42 2.08
N PHE A 142 -15.57 1.77 1.32
CA PHE A 142 -16.55 2.43 0.48
C PHE A 142 -17.97 2.06 0.89
N THR A 143 -18.85 3.05 0.91
CA THR A 143 -20.30 2.85 1.13
C THR A 143 -21.08 2.93 -0.18
N ILE A 144 -22.09 2.07 -0.34
CA ILE A 144 -22.86 1.97 -1.58
C ILE A 144 -24.31 2.35 -1.34
N ILE A 145 -24.75 3.41 -2.01
CA ILE A 145 -26.10 3.97 -1.85
C ILE A 145 -26.85 4.02 -3.17
N ILE A 146 -28.18 4.05 -3.08
CA ILE A 146 -29.06 4.29 -4.22
C ILE A 146 -29.92 5.51 -3.93
N GLN A 147 -29.92 6.49 -4.83
CA GLN A 147 -30.74 7.69 -4.69
C GLN A 147 -31.57 7.95 -5.94
N THR A 148 -32.79 8.44 -5.76
CA THR A 148 -33.65 8.86 -6.87
C THR A 148 -33.42 10.32 -7.24
N GLU A 149 -33.04 10.57 -8.50
CA GLU A 149 -32.75 11.90 -9.07
C GLU A 149 -33.70 12.29 -10.22
N ASP A 150 -33.97 13.58 -10.41
CA ASP A 150 -34.73 14.09 -11.57
C ASP A 150 -33.80 14.32 -12.77
N ILE A 151 -33.83 13.40 -13.73
CA ILE A 151 -33.06 13.45 -14.97
C ILE A 151 -33.99 13.78 -16.14
N GLY A 152 -34.03 15.05 -16.52
CA GLY A 152 -34.78 15.51 -17.69
C GLY A 152 -36.30 15.47 -17.51
N GLY A 153 -36.80 15.53 -16.27
CA GLY A 153 -38.22 15.52 -15.91
C GLY A 153 -38.77 14.14 -15.55
N ASN A 154 -37.93 13.11 -15.49
CA ASN A 154 -38.28 11.76 -15.03
C ASN A 154 -37.41 11.41 -13.82
N LEU A 155 -37.97 10.61 -12.91
CA LEU A 155 -37.26 10.13 -11.74
C LEU A 155 -36.45 8.89 -12.12
N HIS A 156 -35.15 8.95 -11.93
CA HIS A 156 -34.21 7.86 -12.20
C HIS A 156 -33.55 7.41 -10.91
N SER A 157 -33.30 6.12 -10.73
CA SER A 157 -32.47 5.64 -9.63
C SER A 157 -30.99 5.61 -10.05
N VAL A 158 -30.13 6.17 -9.20
CA VAL A 158 -28.69 6.28 -9.42
C VAL A 158 -27.98 5.49 -8.33
N LEU A 159 -27.16 4.52 -8.72
CA LEU A 159 -26.27 3.77 -7.82
C LEU A 159 -24.97 4.58 -7.67
N LYS A 160 -24.52 4.78 -6.43
CA LYS A 160 -23.32 5.57 -6.10
C LYS A 160 -22.43 4.81 -5.14
N ILE A 161 -21.12 5.00 -5.29
CA ILE A 161 -20.08 4.53 -4.38
C ILE A 161 -19.42 5.77 -3.80
N ILE A 162 -19.47 5.91 -2.48
CA ILE A 162 -18.89 7.02 -1.73
C ILE A 162 -17.68 6.48 -0.96
N GLU A 163 -16.56 7.19 -1.06
CA GLU A 163 -15.34 6.91 -0.32
C GLU A 163 -15.50 7.33 1.16
N GLY A 164 -14.93 6.54 2.07
CA GLY A 164 -15.24 6.55 3.50
C GLY A 164 -14.61 7.69 4.28
N GLU A 165 -13.41 8.12 3.91
CA GLU A 165 -12.64 9.11 4.66
C GLU A 165 -13.08 10.55 4.32
N ASP A 166 -13.11 10.90 3.03
CA ASP A 166 -13.35 12.25 2.53
C ASP A 166 -14.81 12.51 2.14
N ALA A 167 -15.68 11.50 2.24
CA ALA A 167 -17.07 11.53 1.76
C ALA A 167 -17.19 11.84 0.26
N ASP A 168 -16.19 11.43 -0.52
CA ASP A 168 -16.08 11.79 -1.93
C ASP A 168 -16.81 10.79 -2.84
N LEU A 169 -17.43 11.28 -3.91
CA LEU A 169 -18.08 10.42 -4.89
C LEU A 169 -17.03 9.74 -5.77
N ALA A 170 -16.77 8.45 -5.51
CA ALA A 170 -15.81 7.65 -6.25
C ALA A 170 -16.37 7.15 -7.59
N TRP A 171 -17.65 6.78 -7.64
CA TRP A 171 -18.30 6.20 -8.83
C TRP A 171 -19.82 6.30 -8.81
N GLN A 172 -20.46 6.41 -9.99
CA GLN A 172 -21.92 6.34 -10.11
C GLN A 172 -22.43 5.84 -11.47
N VAL A 173 -23.60 5.18 -11.47
CA VAL A 173 -24.33 4.80 -12.69
C VAL A 173 -25.84 5.06 -12.60
N ASP A 174 -26.41 5.56 -13.69
CA ASP A 174 -27.86 5.73 -13.86
C ASP A 174 -28.51 4.38 -14.23
N LEU A 175 -29.37 3.85 -13.35
CA LEU A 175 -30.10 2.59 -13.54
C LEU A 175 -31.35 2.77 -14.42
N GLY A 176 -31.79 4.01 -14.65
CA GLY A 176 -32.93 4.39 -15.47
C GLY A 176 -34.17 4.80 -14.66
N GLU A 177 -35.28 5.03 -15.36
CA GLU A 177 -36.61 5.29 -14.78
C GLU A 177 -37.20 3.98 -14.18
N THR A 178 -36.75 3.65 -12.99
CA THR A 178 -37.18 2.47 -12.22
C THR A 178 -38.29 2.83 -11.24
N ASP A 179 -38.91 1.82 -10.62
CA ASP A 179 -39.55 2.04 -9.34
C ASP A 179 -38.45 2.35 -8.29
N GLU A 180 -38.81 3.04 -7.20
CA GLU A 180 -37.89 3.33 -6.09
C GLU A 180 -37.27 2.03 -5.56
N ILE A 181 -35.93 1.93 -5.57
CA ILE A 181 -35.23 0.68 -5.29
C ILE A 181 -35.07 0.52 -3.77
N LYS A 182 -35.93 -0.32 -3.18
CA LYS A 182 -35.93 -0.62 -1.73
C LYS A 182 -35.05 -1.81 -1.33
N ALA A 183 -34.66 -2.65 -2.30
CA ALA A 183 -33.73 -3.73 -2.08
C ALA A 183 -32.30 -3.18 -1.95
N ALA A 184 -31.59 -3.60 -0.90
CA ALA A 184 -30.18 -3.26 -0.72
C ALA A 184 -29.32 -3.86 -1.86
N PRO A 185 -28.30 -3.12 -2.34
CA PRO A 185 -27.22 -3.73 -3.10
C PRO A 185 -26.55 -4.85 -2.28
N VAL A 186 -25.95 -5.81 -2.98
CA VAL A 186 -25.09 -6.82 -2.36
C VAL A 186 -23.75 -6.88 -3.07
N ILE A 187 -22.71 -7.24 -2.31
CA ILE A 187 -21.31 -7.20 -2.73
C ILE A 187 -20.74 -8.61 -2.73
N VAL A 188 -20.08 -8.98 -3.82
CA VAL A 188 -19.49 -10.31 -3.98
C VAL A 188 -18.40 -10.27 -5.05
N ASP A 189 -17.29 -10.95 -4.83
CA ASP A 189 -16.32 -11.28 -5.88
C ASP A 189 -16.85 -12.51 -6.65
N LEU A 190 -17.33 -12.30 -7.89
CA LEU A 190 -18.02 -13.36 -8.64
C LEU A 190 -17.07 -14.35 -9.31
N ASN A 191 -15.83 -13.97 -9.52
CA ASN A 191 -14.89 -14.71 -10.36
C ASN A 191 -13.55 -15.01 -9.66
N GLU A 192 -13.45 -14.66 -8.37
CA GLU A 192 -12.28 -14.81 -7.50
C GLU A 192 -11.05 -14.07 -8.04
N ASP A 193 -11.23 -12.93 -8.71
CA ASP A 193 -10.12 -12.11 -9.21
C ASP A 193 -9.69 -11.02 -8.21
N GLY A 194 -10.36 -10.93 -7.06
CA GLY A 194 -10.12 -9.96 -6.00
C GLY A 194 -10.83 -8.63 -6.20
N ILE A 195 -11.54 -8.43 -7.31
CA ILE A 195 -12.36 -7.24 -7.60
C ILE A 195 -13.80 -7.54 -7.19
N GLN A 196 -14.41 -6.62 -6.45
CA GLN A 196 -15.77 -6.81 -5.96
C GLN A 196 -16.81 -6.36 -6.98
N GLU A 197 -17.82 -7.19 -7.23
CA GLU A 197 -19.01 -6.82 -7.98
C GLU A 197 -20.14 -6.33 -7.08
N ILE A 198 -20.96 -5.44 -7.64
CA ILE A 198 -22.18 -4.92 -7.02
C ILE A 198 -23.39 -5.44 -7.78
N ILE A 199 -24.27 -6.13 -7.06
CA ILE A 199 -25.52 -6.64 -7.59
C ILE A 199 -26.70 -5.83 -7.07
N VAL A 200 -27.57 -5.39 -7.98
CA VAL A 200 -28.79 -4.63 -7.67
C VAL A 200 -30.03 -5.32 -8.25
N ALA A 201 -31.09 -5.39 -7.45
CA ALA A 201 -32.37 -6.00 -7.80
C ALA A 201 -33.51 -4.97 -7.72
N PHE A 202 -34.32 -4.84 -8.77
CA PHE A 202 -35.35 -3.80 -8.83
C PHE A 202 -36.46 -4.08 -9.85
N ASP A 203 -37.55 -3.33 -9.76
CA ASP A 203 -38.63 -3.33 -10.75
C ASP A 203 -38.52 -2.12 -11.69
N MET A 204 -38.72 -2.36 -12.99
CA MET A 204 -38.75 -1.31 -14.00
C MET A 204 -39.85 -1.59 -15.03
N SER A 205 -40.76 -0.64 -15.20
CA SER A 205 -41.88 -0.76 -16.15
C SER A 205 -42.68 -2.06 -16.00
N GLY A 206 -42.82 -2.55 -14.76
CA GLY A 206 -43.51 -3.80 -14.44
C GLY A 206 -42.77 -5.05 -14.91
N THR A 207 -41.44 -5.05 -14.95
CA THR A 207 -40.56 -6.22 -15.14
C THR A 207 -39.51 -6.20 -14.03
N PHE A 208 -39.25 -7.36 -13.43
CA PHE A 208 -38.20 -7.51 -12.42
C PHE A 208 -36.84 -7.65 -13.11
N TYR A 209 -35.82 -7.02 -12.55
CA TYR A 209 -34.45 -7.01 -13.04
C TYR A 209 -33.45 -7.29 -11.92
N VAL A 210 -32.37 -8.00 -12.29
CA VAL A 210 -31.12 -8.06 -11.52
C VAL A 210 -29.99 -7.66 -12.45
N LYS A 211 -29.10 -6.77 -12.00
CA LYS A 211 -27.90 -6.36 -12.74
C LYS A 211 -26.68 -6.51 -11.86
N SER A 212 -25.56 -6.89 -12.47
CA SER A 212 -24.25 -6.98 -11.84
C SER A 212 -23.28 -6.03 -12.51
N TYR A 213 -22.57 -5.24 -11.70
CA TYR A 213 -21.56 -4.29 -12.15
C TYR A 213 -20.22 -4.62 -11.50
N SER A 214 -19.14 -4.57 -12.27
CA SER A 214 -17.75 -4.64 -11.78
C SER A 214 -17.16 -3.23 -11.91
N PRO A 215 -17.23 -2.39 -10.86
CA PRO A 215 -16.86 -0.98 -10.94
C PRO A 215 -15.36 -0.79 -11.14
N GLU A 216 -14.98 0.12 -12.04
CA GLU A 216 -13.60 0.62 -12.18
C GLU A 216 -13.53 2.04 -11.58
N LEU A 217 -12.88 2.20 -10.42
CA LEU A 217 -12.80 3.46 -9.69
C LEU A 217 -11.57 4.26 -10.15
N VAL A 218 -11.77 5.23 -11.05
CA VAL A 218 -10.65 6.02 -11.59
C VAL A 218 -10.39 7.25 -10.72
N CYS A 219 -9.15 7.36 -10.22
CA CYS A 219 -8.71 8.50 -9.43
C CYS A 219 -7.31 8.97 -9.86
N SER A 220 -7.02 10.25 -9.63
CA SER A 220 -5.75 10.87 -9.98
C SER A 220 -5.44 12.03 -9.04
N VAL A 221 -4.33 12.73 -9.27
CA VAL A 221 -3.98 13.97 -8.56
C VAL A 221 -5.07 15.07 -8.57
N THR A 222 -6.09 14.96 -9.42
CA THR A 222 -7.25 15.88 -9.45
C THR A 222 -8.48 15.37 -8.70
N GLY A 223 -8.41 14.21 -8.05
CA GLY A 223 -9.52 13.53 -7.37
C GLY A 223 -10.21 12.47 -8.22
N TRP A 224 -11.30 11.93 -7.69
CA TRP A 224 -12.13 10.90 -8.29
C TRP A 224 -12.79 11.34 -9.61
N SER A 225 -12.98 10.37 -10.52
CA SER A 225 -13.70 10.56 -11.79
C SER A 225 -14.95 9.67 -11.84
N PRO A 226 -16.02 10.04 -11.11
CA PRO A 226 -17.15 9.15 -10.86
C PRO A 226 -18.12 8.94 -12.03
N GLY A 227 -18.01 9.76 -13.08
CA GLY A 227 -18.96 9.75 -14.19
C GLY A 227 -18.49 8.92 -15.38
N GLY A 228 -19.45 8.44 -16.17
CA GLY A 228 -19.17 7.63 -17.35
C GLY A 228 -20.44 6.98 -17.87
N SER A 229 -20.33 6.20 -18.95
CA SER A 229 -21.44 5.33 -19.34
C SER A 229 -21.43 4.00 -18.57
N HIS A 230 -20.30 3.63 -17.96
CA HIS A 230 -20.05 2.37 -17.23
C HIS A 230 -20.62 1.11 -17.93
N SER A 231 -20.70 1.18 -19.26
CA SER A 231 -21.38 0.17 -20.08
C SER A 231 -20.51 -1.06 -20.32
N ALA A 232 -19.20 -0.94 -20.11
CA ALA A 232 -18.25 -2.05 -20.14
C ALA A 232 -18.20 -2.78 -18.78
N GLU A 233 -18.56 -2.08 -17.69
CA GLU A 233 -18.55 -2.57 -16.31
C GLU A 233 -19.85 -3.34 -15.95
N LEU A 234 -20.93 -3.16 -16.73
CA LEU A 234 -22.13 -4.01 -16.62
C LEU A 234 -21.82 -5.43 -17.15
N LEU A 235 -21.70 -6.40 -16.24
CA LEU A 235 -21.37 -7.78 -16.59
C LEU A 235 -22.54 -8.51 -17.24
N TRP A 236 -23.71 -8.48 -16.60
CA TRP A 236 -24.91 -9.15 -17.09
C TRP A 236 -26.20 -8.53 -16.55
N THR A 237 -27.33 -8.95 -17.13
CA THR A 237 -28.68 -8.58 -16.68
C THR A 237 -29.59 -9.79 -16.74
N TYR A 238 -30.21 -10.10 -15.61
CA TYR A 238 -31.32 -11.04 -15.52
C TYR A 238 -32.64 -10.26 -15.49
N SER A 239 -33.70 -10.80 -16.07
CA SER A 239 -35.02 -10.18 -16.01
C SER A 239 -36.15 -11.19 -16.10
N ASP A 240 -37.22 -10.97 -15.35
CA ASP A 240 -38.47 -11.70 -15.49
C ASP A 240 -39.69 -10.77 -15.48
N SER A 241 -40.52 -10.89 -16.51
CA SER A 241 -41.74 -10.10 -16.65
C SER A 241 -42.90 -10.60 -15.77
N SER A 242 -42.91 -11.86 -15.33
CA SER A 242 -43.97 -12.38 -14.44
C SER A 242 -43.72 -12.07 -12.97
N LEU A 243 -42.48 -11.77 -12.57
CA LEU A 243 -42.10 -11.54 -11.18
C LEU A 243 -41.96 -10.06 -10.85
N MET A 244 -42.22 -9.68 -9.60
CA MET A 244 -41.89 -8.37 -9.01
C MET A 244 -41.21 -8.54 -7.65
N ILE A 245 -40.39 -7.57 -7.26
CA ILE A 245 -39.77 -7.53 -5.92
C ILE A 245 -40.52 -6.57 -4.98
N GLY A 246 -41.13 -5.50 -5.52
CA GLY A 246 -42.00 -4.59 -4.78
C GLY A 246 -43.47 -4.98 -4.93
N SER A 247 -44.10 -5.36 -3.81
CA SER A 247 -45.53 -5.71 -3.80
C SER A 247 -46.41 -4.51 -4.20
N THR A 248 -47.43 -4.78 -5.01
CA THR A 248 -48.47 -3.80 -5.33
C THR A 248 -49.67 -3.85 -4.38
N ASP A 249 -49.66 -4.77 -3.43
CA ASP A 249 -50.61 -4.87 -2.31
C ASP A 249 -49.95 -4.37 -1.01
N GLY A 250 -50.74 -3.76 -0.12
CA GLY A 250 -50.26 -3.22 1.15
C GLY A 250 -50.87 -1.87 1.55
N PRO A 251 -50.71 -1.43 2.81
CA PRO A 251 -51.36 -0.22 3.32
C PRO A 251 -50.80 1.09 2.76
N TYR A 252 -49.53 1.10 2.33
CA TYR A 252 -48.80 2.32 1.94
C TYR A 252 -48.46 2.42 0.44
N VAL A 253 -48.91 1.46 -0.37
CA VAL A 253 -48.70 1.42 -1.84
C VAL A 253 -49.47 2.51 -2.60
N GLY A 254 -50.46 3.14 -1.97
CA GLY A 254 -51.24 4.21 -2.60
C GLY A 254 -50.48 5.54 -2.65
N SER A 255 -50.63 6.30 -3.73
CA SER A 255 -50.00 7.64 -3.89
C SER A 255 -50.39 8.66 -2.82
N ALA A 256 -51.50 8.45 -2.10
CA ALA A 256 -51.90 9.27 -0.96
C ALA A 256 -51.05 9.07 0.29
N TYR A 257 -50.26 7.98 0.36
CA TYR A 257 -49.50 7.55 1.53
C TYR A 257 -48.01 7.28 1.26
N GLY A 258 -47.50 7.75 0.12
CA GLY A 258 -46.08 7.70 -0.22
C GLY A 258 -45.69 6.70 -1.31
N ASN A 259 -46.61 5.83 -1.76
CA ASN A 259 -46.33 4.81 -2.78
C ASN A 259 -45.19 3.85 -2.39
N HIS A 260 -45.11 3.52 -1.09
CA HIS A 260 -44.10 2.60 -0.57
C HIS A 260 -44.58 1.16 -0.76
N LYS A 261 -43.86 0.41 -1.59
CA LYS A 261 -44.14 -1.00 -1.87
C LYS A 261 -43.43 -1.89 -0.86
N PRO A 262 -44.11 -2.88 -0.25
CA PRO A 262 -43.42 -3.87 0.55
C PRO A 262 -42.35 -4.62 -0.25
N THR A 263 -41.11 -4.65 0.27
CA THR A 263 -39.95 -5.20 -0.45
C THR A 263 -39.08 -6.04 0.48
N ALA A 264 -38.82 -7.28 0.07
CA ALA A 264 -37.84 -8.16 0.72
C ALA A 264 -36.42 -7.84 0.25
N GLN A 265 -35.44 -8.11 1.10
CA GLN A 265 -34.02 -7.89 0.83
C GLN A 265 -33.39 -9.11 0.12
N PRO A 266 -32.44 -8.89 -0.80
CA PRO A 266 -31.64 -9.97 -1.37
C PRO A 266 -30.80 -10.68 -0.29
N LEU A 267 -30.33 -11.88 -0.60
CA LEU A 267 -29.45 -12.69 0.23
C LEU A 267 -28.36 -13.30 -0.64
N LEU A 268 -27.10 -13.12 -0.25
CA LEU A 268 -25.98 -13.91 -0.74
C LEU A 268 -25.73 -15.06 0.23
N ALA A 269 -25.58 -16.26 -0.30
CA ALA A 269 -25.28 -17.47 0.47
C ALA A 269 -24.72 -18.56 -0.45
N ASP A 270 -23.83 -19.39 0.08
CA ASP A 270 -23.30 -20.59 -0.59
C ASP A 270 -24.29 -21.75 -0.45
N LEU A 271 -25.10 -21.97 -1.49
CA LEU A 271 -26.22 -22.90 -1.44
C LEU A 271 -25.81 -24.35 -1.63
N ASP A 272 -24.77 -24.59 -2.42
CA ASP A 272 -24.26 -25.94 -2.70
C ASP A 272 -22.98 -26.29 -1.94
N LEU A 273 -22.52 -25.38 -1.07
CA LEU A 273 -21.41 -25.51 -0.13
C LEU A 273 -20.06 -25.67 -0.85
N ASP A 274 -19.87 -24.92 -1.94
CA ASP A 274 -18.67 -24.95 -2.79
C ASP A 274 -17.69 -23.79 -2.53
N GLY A 275 -18.05 -22.87 -1.64
CA GLY A 275 -17.25 -21.71 -1.26
C GLY A 275 -17.55 -20.44 -2.07
N THR A 276 -18.42 -20.51 -3.07
CA THR A 276 -18.91 -19.36 -3.83
C THR A 276 -20.35 -19.00 -3.43
N ALA A 277 -20.72 -17.74 -3.59
CA ALA A 277 -22.06 -17.27 -3.21
C ALA A 277 -23.04 -17.29 -4.39
N GLU A 278 -24.25 -17.77 -4.13
CA GLU A 278 -25.41 -17.57 -4.98
C GLU A 278 -26.30 -16.43 -4.48
N LEU A 279 -27.15 -15.93 -5.37
CA LEU A 279 -28.16 -14.93 -5.03
C LEU A 279 -29.53 -15.58 -4.80
N VAL A 280 -30.10 -15.37 -3.62
CA VAL A 280 -31.48 -15.75 -3.28
C VAL A 280 -32.36 -14.53 -3.18
N LEU A 281 -33.51 -14.60 -3.85
CA LEU A 281 -34.49 -13.51 -3.92
C LEU A 281 -35.88 -14.00 -3.54
N SER A 282 -36.50 -13.28 -2.61
CA SER A 282 -37.92 -13.38 -2.26
C SER A 282 -38.74 -12.40 -3.11
N LEU A 283 -39.53 -12.94 -4.04
CA LEU A 283 -40.28 -12.23 -5.08
C LEU A 283 -41.78 -12.56 -5.01
N ILE A 284 -42.57 -11.96 -5.90
CA ILE A 284 -44.02 -12.18 -6.01
C ILE A 284 -44.40 -12.42 -7.47
N ASP A 285 -45.23 -13.43 -7.74
CA ASP A 285 -45.85 -13.62 -9.05
C ASP A 285 -46.95 -12.59 -9.28
N LYS A 286 -46.88 -11.83 -10.36
CA LYS A 286 -47.81 -10.72 -10.66
C LYS A 286 -49.23 -11.18 -11.01
N ASP A 287 -49.40 -12.42 -11.48
CA ASP A 287 -50.69 -12.91 -11.92
C ASP A 287 -51.47 -13.57 -10.77
N SER A 288 -50.77 -14.25 -9.85
CA SER A 288 -51.40 -14.92 -8.70
C SER A 288 -51.24 -14.21 -7.36
N ASP A 289 -50.34 -13.23 -7.25
CA ASP A 289 -49.88 -12.63 -5.99
C ASP A 289 -49.22 -13.64 -5.03
N ASP A 290 -48.85 -14.83 -5.52
CA ASP A 290 -48.19 -15.85 -4.71
C ASP A 290 -46.70 -15.48 -4.50
N PRO A 291 -46.15 -15.67 -3.29
CA PRO A 291 -44.72 -15.51 -3.06
C PRO A 291 -43.89 -16.52 -3.89
N VAL A 292 -42.72 -16.10 -4.36
CA VAL A 292 -41.80 -16.88 -5.18
C VAL A 292 -40.39 -16.72 -4.62
N VAL A 293 -39.68 -17.83 -4.39
CA VAL A 293 -38.24 -17.80 -4.08
C VAL A 293 -37.47 -18.19 -5.34
N LEU A 294 -36.49 -17.38 -5.71
CA LEU A 294 -35.63 -17.57 -6.87
C LEU A 294 -34.17 -17.66 -6.40
N ALA A 295 -33.48 -18.73 -6.76
CA ALA A 295 -32.04 -18.87 -6.59
C ALA A 295 -31.34 -18.72 -7.94
N LEU A 296 -30.30 -17.88 -7.98
CA LEU A 296 -29.50 -17.58 -9.16
C LEU A 296 -28.03 -17.94 -8.90
N ASP A 297 -27.45 -18.71 -9.83
CA ASP A 297 -26.01 -18.90 -9.96
C ASP A 297 -25.40 -17.64 -10.58
N LEU A 298 -24.32 -17.14 -9.98
CA LEU A 298 -23.64 -15.90 -10.34
C LEU A 298 -22.30 -16.10 -11.05
N THR A 299 -21.72 -17.30 -10.98
CA THR A 299 -20.35 -17.63 -11.45
C THR A 299 -20.19 -17.60 -12.98
N GLY A 300 -21.30 -17.65 -13.71
CA GLY A 300 -21.33 -17.62 -15.17
C GLY A 300 -21.17 -16.23 -15.78
N THR A 301 -20.97 -16.18 -17.10
CA THR A 301 -21.03 -14.91 -17.88
C THR A 301 -22.43 -14.27 -17.93
N ALA A 302 -23.42 -14.93 -17.33
CA ALA A 302 -24.76 -14.41 -17.06
C ALA A 302 -25.35 -15.19 -15.89
N ALA A 303 -26.13 -14.51 -15.05
CA ALA A 303 -26.87 -15.20 -14.00
C ALA A 303 -27.89 -16.20 -14.58
N THR A 304 -27.93 -17.41 -14.00
CA THR A 304 -28.88 -18.45 -14.40
C THR A 304 -29.67 -18.97 -13.21
N SER A 305 -30.94 -19.28 -13.42
CA SER A 305 -31.77 -19.86 -12.36
C SER A 305 -31.35 -21.29 -12.08
N ILE A 306 -30.97 -21.53 -10.82
CA ILE A 306 -30.72 -22.87 -10.27
C ILE A 306 -32.06 -23.55 -10.05
N TRP A 307 -32.93 -22.89 -9.29
CA TRP A 307 -34.31 -23.28 -9.06
C TRP A 307 -35.19 -22.06 -8.77
N GLN A 308 -36.50 -22.27 -8.91
CA GLN A 308 -37.53 -21.29 -8.57
C GLN A 308 -38.71 -22.02 -7.92
N LYS A 309 -39.16 -21.52 -6.77
CA LYS A 309 -40.24 -22.14 -5.99
C LYS A 309 -41.36 -21.14 -5.71
N THR A 310 -42.56 -21.44 -6.20
CA THR A 310 -43.77 -20.71 -5.80
C THR A 310 -44.30 -21.29 -4.50
N LEU A 311 -44.59 -20.42 -3.54
CA LEU A 311 -45.13 -20.74 -2.23
C LEU A 311 -46.66 -20.61 -2.28
N ASP A 312 -47.40 -21.66 -1.91
CA ASP A 312 -48.85 -21.71 -2.11
C ASP A 312 -49.68 -21.03 -1.00
N LYS A 313 -49.01 -20.29 -0.10
CA LYS A 313 -49.64 -19.57 1.01
C LYS A 313 -49.00 -18.20 1.24
N GLY A 314 -49.85 -17.23 1.54
CA GLY A 314 -49.46 -15.84 1.74
C GLY A 314 -49.55 -15.02 0.46
N THR A 315 -49.34 -13.72 0.60
CA THR A 315 -49.27 -12.75 -0.50
C THR A 315 -47.96 -11.97 -0.51
N HIS A 316 -47.19 -12.04 0.59
CA HIS A 316 -45.91 -11.35 0.73
C HIS A 316 -44.88 -12.31 1.35
N PRO A 317 -43.68 -12.45 0.77
CA PRO A 317 -42.56 -13.12 1.40
C PRO A 317 -41.81 -12.17 2.36
N SER A 318 -41.07 -12.75 3.29
CA SER A 318 -40.07 -12.05 4.09
C SER A 318 -38.72 -12.04 3.40
N ASP A 319 -37.77 -11.33 3.99
CA ASP A 319 -36.36 -11.54 3.68
C ASP A 319 -36.00 -13.03 3.89
N PRO A 320 -35.23 -13.63 2.98
CA PRO A 320 -34.70 -14.98 3.18
C PRO A 320 -33.46 -14.94 4.08
N ALA A 321 -33.25 -16.03 4.80
CA ALA A 321 -32.05 -16.35 5.58
C ALA A 321 -31.52 -17.74 5.18
N PHE A 322 -30.23 -17.96 5.37
CA PHE A 322 -29.56 -19.21 5.07
C PHE A 322 -29.02 -19.86 6.35
N VAL A 323 -29.06 -21.18 6.38
CA VAL A 323 -28.46 -21.98 7.45
C VAL A 323 -27.84 -23.24 6.88
N GLN A 324 -26.59 -23.50 7.24
CA GLN A 324 -26.00 -24.82 7.07
C GLN A 324 -26.27 -25.64 8.34
N THR A 325 -26.72 -26.88 8.16
CA THR A 325 -27.04 -27.79 9.28
C THR A 325 -26.06 -28.95 9.41
N ASP A 326 -25.36 -29.30 8.33
CA ASP A 326 -24.20 -30.19 8.33
C ASP A 326 -23.35 -29.95 7.07
N GLU A 327 -22.22 -30.63 6.95
CA GLU A 327 -21.25 -30.51 5.85
C GLU A 327 -21.85 -30.63 4.43
N ASN A 328 -23.06 -31.18 4.26
CA ASN A 328 -23.67 -31.39 2.94
C ASN A 328 -25.12 -30.90 2.86
N THR A 329 -25.64 -30.27 3.92
CA THR A 329 -27.06 -29.95 4.04
C THR A 329 -27.25 -28.52 4.51
N ALA A 330 -27.85 -27.72 3.63
CA ALA A 330 -28.21 -26.34 3.91
C ALA A 330 -29.66 -26.05 3.51
N PHE A 331 -30.22 -25.00 4.10
CA PHE A 331 -31.59 -24.60 3.88
C PHE A 331 -31.73 -23.09 3.72
N ILE A 332 -32.71 -22.70 2.90
CA ILE A 332 -33.27 -21.35 2.90
C ILE A 332 -34.50 -21.31 3.78
N LEU A 333 -34.51 -20.36 4.70
CA LEU A 333 -35.56 -20.09 5.65
C LEU A 333 -36.20 -18.74 5.34
N LEU A 334 -37.52 -18.71 5.31
CA LEU A 334 -38.28 -17.47 5.17
C LEU A 334 -39.70 -17.64 5.71
N THR A 335 -40.39 -16.54 5.88
CA THR A 335 -41.83 -16.54 6.16
C THR A 335 -42.63 -15.99 5.00
N SER A 336 -43.90 -16.36 4.94
CA SER A 336 -44.89 -15.67 4.13
C SER A 336 -46.09 -15.27 4.97
N VAL A 337 -46.70 -14.13 4.63
CA VAL A 337 -47.89 -13.62 5.32
C VAL A 337 -49.02 -13.39 4.35
N GLN A 338 -50.24 -13.73 4.79
CA GLN A 338 -51.46 -13.36 4.11
C GLN A 338 -51.90 -11.97 4.58
N SER A 339 -51.69 -10.94 3.75
CA SER A 339 -52.00 -9.54 4.10
C SER A 339 -53.41 -9.35 4.68
N SER A 340 -54.41 -9.96 4.04
CA SER A 340 -55.82 -9.84 4.44
C SER A 340 -56.20 -10.47 5.79
N SER A 341 -55.38 -11.34 6.37
CA SER A 341 -55.68 -12.02 7.64
C SER A 341 -54.52 -12.05 8.64
N SER A 342 -53.36 -11.53 8.26
CA SER A 342 -52.08 -11.63 8.99
C SER A 342 -51.64 -13.06 9.30
N ALA A 343 -52.22 -14.07 8.64
CA ALA A 343 -51.83 -15.46 8.88
C ALA A 343 -50.44 -15.69 8.30
N MET A 344 -49.55 -16.31 9.07
CA MET A 344 -48.16 -16.52 8.69
C MET A 344 -47.77 -17.99 8.63
N TRP A 345 -46.82 -18.27 7.74
CA TRP A 345 -46.23 -19.58 7.54
C TRP A 345 -44.71 -19.48 7.45
N VAL A 346 -44.02 -20.42 8.07
CA VAL A 346 -42.57 -20.60 7.94
C VAL A 346 -42.29 -21.64 6.86
N TRP A 347 -41.30 -21.34 6.02
CA TRP A 347 -40.84 -22.17 4.93
C TRP A 347 -39.40 -22.59 5.19
N LYS A 348 -39.15 -23.88 5.00
CA LYS A 348 -37.82 -24.48 5.00
C LYS A 348 -37.62 -25.15 3.65
N LEU A 349 -36.77 -24.55 2.83
CA LEU A 349 -36.49 -24.97 1.46
C LEU A 349 -35.09 -25.57 1.40
N ASP A 350 -34.91 -26.71 0.77
CA ASP A 350 -33.59 -27.28 0.47
C ASP A 350 -32.79 -26.30 -0.39
N ALA A 351 -31.55 -25.98 0.01
CA ALA A 351 -30.73 -25.00 -0.70
C ALA A 351 -30.39 -25.44 -2.14
N ASN A 352 -30.28 -26.75 -2.40
CA ASN A 352 -29.85 -27.28 -3.70
C ASN A 352 -30.96 -27.25 -4.77
N ASP A 353 -32.21 -27.49 -4.39
CA ASP A 353 -33.31 -27.66 -5.35
C ASP A 353 -34.60 -26.90 -5.02
N GLY A 354 -34.64 -26.19 -3.89
CA GLY A 354 -35.80 -25.42 -3.44
C GLY A 354 -36.99 -26.29 -3.02
N ASP A 355 -36.82 -27.60 -2.82
CA ASP A 355 -37.90 -28.44 -2.32
C ASP A 355 -38.26 -28.09 -0.88
N ALA A 356 -39.57 -27.98 -0.66
CA ALA A 356 -40.10 -27.54 0.62
C ALA A 356 -40.15 -28.74 1.57
N ASN A 357 -39.31 -28.69 2.61
CA ASN A 357 -39.36 -29.67 3.71
C ASN A 357 -40.61 -29.47 4.58
N TRP A 358 -41.09 -28.23 4.66
CA TRP A 358 -42.38 -27.89 5.24
C TRP A 358 -43.27 -27.28 4.16
N ASP A 359 -44.49 -27.82 3.99
CA ASP A 359 -45.52 -27.24 3.11
C ASP A 359 -46.12 -25.95 3.72
N GLY A 360 -45.28 -24.99 4.12
CA GLY A 360 -45.65 -23.78 4.86
C GLY A 360 -46.20 -24.11 6.25
N LYS A 361 -45.31 -24.20 7.24
CA LYS A 361 -45.67 -24.49 8.64
C LYS A 361 -46.38 -23.28 9.24
N SER A 362 -47.64 -23.44 9.63
CA SER A 362 -48.40 -22.32 10.20
C SER A 362 -47.88 -21.95 11.59
N LEU A 363 -47.76 -20.65 11.85
CA LEU A 363 -47.45 -20.10 13.17
C LEU A 363 -48.67 -20.07 14.12
N GLU A 364 -49.83 -20.56 13.65
CA GLU A 364 -51.09 -20.59 14.41
C GLU A 364 -51.59 -19.22 14.92
N ASN A 365 -51.06 -18.12 14.38
CA ASN A 365 -51.41 -16.72 14.67
C ASN A 365 -52.79 -16.29 14.11
N THR A 366 -53.77 -17.17 14.29
CA THR A 366 -55.10 -17.16 13.65
C THR A 366 -56.12 -16.20 14.27
N GLN A 367 -55.70 -15.38 15.24
CA GLN A 367 -56.59 -14.45 15.94
C GLN A 367 -56.73 -13.08 15.23
N GLY A 368 -55.94 -12.79 14.19
CA GLY A 368 -56.20 -11.82 13.11
C GLY A 368 -57.04 -10.58 13.44
N PHE A 369 -56.41 -9.52 13.96
CA PHE A 369 -57.09 -8.24 14.21
C PHE A 369 -56.62 -7.10 13.31
N ASP A 370 -55.35 -7.08 12.90
CA ASP A 370 -54.90 -6.21 11.81
C ASP A 370 -54.84 -7.00 10.49
N SER A 371 -55.30 -6.40 9.40
CA SER A 371 -55.39 -7.00 8.07
C SER A 371 -54.53 -6.25 7.04
N ASN A 372 -53.40 -5.69 7.47
CA ASN A 372 -52.56 -4.80 6.66
C ASN A 372 -51.04 -4.99 6.85
N VAL A 373 -50.57 -6.18 7.23
CA VAL A 373 -49.12 -6.50 7.29
C VAL A 373 -48.66 -7.27 6.03
N PRO A 374 -47.40 -7.10 5.58
CA PRO A 374 -46.43 -6.13 6.08
C PRO A 374 -46.79 -4.70 5.64
N HIS A 375 -46.26 -3.70 6.35
CA HIS A 375 -46.50 -2.31 5.98
C HIS A 375 -45.53 -1.84 4.90
N ILE A 376 -44.23 -2.01 5.14
CA ILE A 376 -43.12 -1.62 4.25
C ILE A 376 -42.11 -2.75 4.08
N ARG A 377 -41.91 -3.59 5.11
CA ARG A 377 -41.02 -4.76 5.04
C ARG A 377 -41.62 -5.88 5.90
N LEU A 378 -41.47 -7.13 5.45
CA LEU A 378 -41.70 -8.29 6.29
C LEU A 378 -40.33 -8.83 6.74
N PRO A 379 -39.97 -8.68 8.02
CA PRO A 379 -38.69 -9.16 8.52
C PRO A 379 -38.52 -10.66 8.32
N GLY A 380 -37.33 -11.06 7.88
CA GLY A 380 -36.94 -12.47 7.76
C GLY A 380 -36.67 -13.15 9.11
N PRO A 381 -36.46 -14.48 9.10
CA PRO A 381 -35.86 -15.19 10.21
C PRO A 381 -34.44 -14.67 10.51
N VAL A 382 -34.04 -14.69 11.79
CA VAL A 382 -32.64 -14.51 12.24
C VAL A 382 -32.16 -15.83 12.81
N ILE A 383 -30.99 -16.30 12.37
CA ILE A 383 -30.45 -17.62 12.75
C ILE A 383 -29.57 -17.45 13.98
N SER A 384 -29.77 -18.27 15.02
CA SER A 384 -28.98 -18.21 16.25
C SER A 384 -29.10 -19.53 17.00
N ASN A 385 -28.10 -19.85 17.83
CA ASN A 385 -28.22 -20.95 18.78
C ASN A 385 -29.02 -20.47 20.00
N LEU A 386 -30.13 -21.13 20.33
CA LEU A 386 -31.06 -20.68 21.37
C LEU A 386 -31.30 -21.70 22.48
N ASP A 387 -30.57 -22.83 22.51
CA ASP A 387 -30.74 -23.81 23.60
C ASP A 387 -29.51 -24.69 23.93
N SER A 388 -28.31 -24.23 23.60
CA SER A 388 -27.03 -24.86 23.96
C SER A 388 -26.80 -26.23 23.34
N ASP A 389 -27.36 -26.48 22.15
CA ASP A 389 -27.10 -27.68 21.38
C ASP A 389 -26.41 -27.39 20.02
N GLU A 390 -26.08 -28.43 19.24
CA GLU A 390 -25.34 -28.22 17.97
C GLU A 390 -26.27 -27.85 16.80
N ALA A 391 -27.58 -28.02 16.97
CA ALA A 391 -28.57 -27.59 16.01
C ALA A 391 -28.75 -26.07 16.11
N MET A 392 -29.01 -25.46 14.95
CA MET A 392 -29.31 -24.03 14.88
C MET A 392 -30.81 -23.80 14.97
N GLU A 393 -31.19 -22.69 15.57
CA GLU A 393 -32.57 -22.23 15.71
C GLU A 393 -32.79 -20.96 14.88
N MET A 394 -34.05 -20.53 14.85
CA MET A 394 -34.44 -19.29 14.19
C MET A 394 -35.38 -18.48 15.08
N ILE A 395 -35.18 -17.16 15.06
CA ILE A 395 -36.09 -16.19 15.64
C ILE A 395 -37.01 -15.69 14.54
N ILE A 396 -38.33 -15.84 14.75
CA ILE A 396 -39.36 -15.38 13.81
C ILE A 396 -40.11 -14.18 14.38
N THR A 397 -40.25 -13.14 13.57
CA THR A 397 -41.05 -11.96 13.88
C THR A 397 -42.47 -12.11 13.34
N ILE A 398 -43.47 -11.95 14.21
CA ILE A 398 -44.88 -11.80 13.83
C ILE A 398 -45.22 -10.30 13.93
N PRO A 399 -45.31 -9.59 12.80
CA PRO A 399 -45.23 -8.12 12.76
C PRO A 399 -46.52 -7.40 13.18
N SER A 400 -47.60 -8.13 13.45
CA SER A 400 -48.92 -7.59 13.72
C SER A 400 -49.07 -7.09 15.16
N ASP A 401 -49.65 -5.91 15.34
CA ASP A 401 -50.13 -5.42 16.64
C ASP A 401 -51.55 -5.97 16.89
N PHE A 402 -51.70 -6.76 17.96
CA PHE A 402 -52.94 -7.46 18.29
C PHE A 402 -54.08 -6.54 18.73
N ASP A 403 -53.80 -5.35 19.27
CA ASP A 403 -54.81 -4.46 19.84
C ASP A 403 -55.15 -3.25 18.97
N GLY A 404 -54.52 -3.14 17.80
CA GLY A 404 -54.84 -2.17 16.76
C GLY A 404 -54.43 -0.75 17.14
N SER A 405 -53.18 -0.61 17.58
CA SER A 405 -52.56 0.63 18.05
C SER A 405 -53.10 1.13 19.40
N SER A 406 -53.52 0.19 20.25
CA SER A 406 -53.76 0.41 21.67
C SER A 406 -52.43 0.32 22.43
N ALA A 407 -52.44 0.41 23.75
CA ALA A 407 -51.21 0.57 24.56
C ALA A 407 -50.86 -0.69 25.35
N ALA A 408 -51.24 -1.88 24.88
CA ALA A 408 -51.17 -3.08 25.69
C ALA A 408 -50.41 -4.26 25.07
N TYR A 409 -50.29 -4.37 23.74
CA TYR A 409 -49.65 -5.50 23.08
C TYR A 409 -48.89 -5.06 21.81
N GLY A 410 -47.74 -5.68 21.53
CA GLY A 410 -46.95 -5.43 20.33
C GLY A 410 -46.77 -6.67 19.46
N ALA A 411 -45.81 -6.58 18.54
CA ALA A 411 -45.35 -7.69 17.72
C ALA A 411 -44.86 -8.88 18.57
N GLU A 412 -45.02 -10.11 18.08
CA GLU A 412 -44.58 -11.32 18.77
C GLU A 412 -43.27 -11.84 18.17
N TYR A 413 -42.41 -12.44 19.01
CA TYR A 413 -41.15 -13.05 18.61
C TYR A 413 -41.10 -14.49 19.09
N TYR A 414 -40.87 -15.44 18.18
CA TYR A 414 -40.85 -16.88 18.48
C TYR A 414 -39.46 -17.46 18.21
N GLY A 415 -38.86 -18.11 19.21
CA GLY A 415 -37.69 -18.96 19.04
C GLY A 415 -38.13 -20.37 18.63
N LEU A 416 -37.69 -20.81 17.44
CA LEU A 416 -38.11 -22.06 16.83
C LEU A 416 -36.91 -22.91 16.40
N GLU A 417 -37.03 -24.21 16.66
CA GLU A 417 -36.16 -25.27 16.15
C GLU A 417 -36.16 -25.35 14.62
N ILE A 418 -34.99 -25.27 13.97
CA ILE A 418 -34.95 -25.42 12.49
C ILE A 418 -35.23 -26.86 12.07
N PHE A 419 -34.95 -27.85 12.92
CA PHE A 419 -35.13 -29.26 12.58
C PHE A 419 -36.60 -29.61 12.29
N ASP A 420 -37.51 -29.25 13.21
CA ASP A 420 -38.93 -29.61 13.10
C ASP A 420 -39.90 -28.44 13.32
N GLY A 421 -39.40 -27.24 13.61
CA GLY A 421 -40.14 -26.01 13.88
C GLY A 421 -40.79 -25.98 15.27
N THR A 422 -40.41 -26.84 16.19
CA THR A 422 -40.91 -26.81 17.57
C THR A 422 -40.58 -25.47 18.20
N LYS A 423 -41.55 -24.90 18.91
CA LYS A 423 -41.35 -23.62 19.59
C LYS A 423 -40.66 -23.83 20.93
N ILE A 424 -39.53 -23.16 21.12
CA ILE A 424 -38.74 -23.14 22.36
C ILE A 424 -39.35 -22.11 23.30
N TRP A 425 -39.55 -20.90 22.80
CA TRP A 425 -40.12 -19.78 23.53
C TRP A 425 -40.91 -18.83 22.63
N ASP A 426 -41.72 -17.98 23.26
CA ASP A 426 -42.32 -16.79 22.66
C ASP A 426 -42.35 -15.64 23.67
N PHE A 427 -42.21 -14.42 23.16
CA PHE A 427 -42.51 -13.20 23.90
C PHE A 427 -43.16 -12.15 22.99
N GLU A 428 -43.67 -11.08 23.59
CA GLU A 428 -44.30 -9.96 22.89
C GLU A 428 -43.54 -8.67 23.19
N ALA A 429 -43.32 -7.84 22.16
CA ALA A 429 -42.90 -6.46 22.37
C ALA A 429 -43.96 -5.71 23.19
N SER A 430 -43.51 -4.73 23.97
CA SER A 430 -44.40 -4.01 24.89
C SER A 430 -45.51 -3.24 24.15
N ASN A 431 -45.30 -2.86 22.88
CA ASN A 431 -46.33 -2.30 22.00
C ASN A 431 -45.90 -2.29 20.52
N GLY A 432 -46.83 -2.04 19.58
CA GLY A 432 -46.56 -1.65 18.20
C GLY A 432 -46.27 -2.78 17.19
N PHE A 433 -46.25 -2.40 15.91
CA PHE A 433 -45.93 -3.24 14.75
C PHE A 433 -44.41 -3.39 14.55
N SER A 434 -43.96 -4.51 13.99
CA SER A 434 -42.55 -4.72 13.64
C SER A 434 -42.36 -4.82 12.13
N ASP A 435 -41.78 -3.80 11.52
CA ASP A 435 -41.28 -3.83 10.13
C ASP A 435 -39.76 -4.07 10.08
N SER A 436 -39.15 -4.22 11.26
CA SER A 436 -37.73 -4.40 11.48
C SER A 436 -37.43 -5.81 12.01
N ALA A 437 -36.26 -6.34 11.68
CA ALA A 437 -35.77 -7.59 12.25
C ALA A 437 -35.28 -7.36 13.69
N PRO A 438 -35.42 -8.34 14.59
CA PRO A 438 -34.73 -8.32 15.87
C PRO A 438 -33.24 -8.58 15.65
N ILE A 439 -32.44 -8.30 16.67
CA ILE A 439 -31.07 -8.81 16.78
C ILE A 439 -30.99 -9.78 17.94
N SER A 440 -30.12 -10.77 17.80
CA SER A 440 -29.72 -11.67 18.87
C SER A 440 -28.30 -11.31 19.30
N ILE A 441 -28.02 -11.46 20.60
CA ILE A 441 -26.72 -11.16 21.20
C ILE A 441 -26.35 -12.34 22.09
N ASP A 442 -25.12 -12.83 21.94
CA ASP A 442 -24.45 -13.72 22.88
C ASP A 442 -23.70 -12.83 23.87
N THR A 443 -24.27 -12.63 25.06
CA THR A 443 -23.72 -11.67 26.03
C THR A 443 -22.60 -12.23 26.91
N ASP A 444 -22.43 -13.55 26.98
CA ASP A 444 -21.40 -14.19 27.82
C ASP A 444 -20.30 -14.92 27.02
N GLY A 445 -20.42 -14.95 25.69
CA GLY A 445 -19.43 -15.43 24.75
C GLY A 445 -19.29 -16.95 24.74
N ASP A 446 -20.35 -17.68 25.14
CA ASP A 446 -20.33 -19.14 25.18
C ASP A 446 -20.82 -19.81 23.88
N GLY A 447 -21.31 -19.01 22.93
CA GLY A 447 -21.84 -19.42 21.64
C GLY A 447 -23.38 -19.52 21.60
N ASP A 448 -24.05 -19.39 22.74
CA ASP A 448 -25.50 -19.39 22.86
C ASP A 448 -26.05 -17.97 22.98
N TYR A 449 -27.07 -17.65 22.18
CA TYR A 449 -27.61 -16.30 22.12
C TYR A 449 -28.69 -16.12 23.18
N ASP A 450 -28.25 -15.62 24.34
CA ASP A 450 -29.06 -15.45 25.54
C ASP A 450 -29.89 -14.16 25.58
N ARG A 451 -29.75 -13.28 24.58
CA ARG A 451 -30.49 -12.03 24.50
C ARG A 451 -31.06 -11.71 23.11
N VAL A 452 -32.29 -11.19 23.08
CA VAL A 452 -32.94 -10.66 21.85
C VAL A 452 -33.44 -9.24 22.06
N CYS A 453 -33.04 -8.33 21.17
CA CYS A 453 -33.44 -6.93 21.17
C CYS A 453 -34.24 -6.57 19.92
N TRP A 454 -35.13 -5.60 20.05
CA TRP A 454 -36.13 -5.28 19.01
C TRP A 454 -36.51 -3.81 18.98
N ILE A 455 -37.07 -3.40 17.83
CA ILE A 455 -37.73 -2.10 17.65
C ILE A 455 -39.09 -2.30 16.97
N THR A 456 -40.11 -1.60 17.46
CA THR A 456 -41.47 -1.56 16.91
C THR A 456 -41.96 -0.13 16.80
N TRP A 457 -43.10 0.07 16.14
CA TRP A 457 -43.74 1.37 16.00
C TRP A 457 -45.27 1.26 16.05
N THR A 458 -45.96 2.26 16.58
CA THR A 458 -47.42 2.31 16.61
C THR A 458 -47.92 3.62 16.01
N THR A 459 -49.22 3.76 15.82
CA THR A 459 -49.81 5.03 15.38
C THR A 459 -51.02 5.44 16.20
N ASN A 460 -51.23 6.75 16.35
CA ASN A 460 -52.42 7.22 17.04
C ASN A 460 -53.72 6.91 16.25
N THR A 461 -54.88 7.05 16.89
CA THR A 461 -56.20 6.76 16.29
C THR A 461 -56.54 7.60 15.04
N TRP A 462 -55.75 8.63 14.73
CA TRP A 462 -55.92 9.51 13.57
C TRP A 462 -54.86 9.29 12.47
N ASN A 463 -53.93 8.33 12.66
CA ASN A 463 -52.79 8.03 11.80
C ASN A 463 -51.94 9.28 11.48
N THR A 464 -51.76 10.16 12.48
CA THR A 464 -51.01 11.42 12.30
C THR A 464 -49.69 11.47 13.06
N ASN A 465 -49.50 10.57 14.02
CA ASN A 465 -48.31 10.45 14.84
C ASN A 465 -47.91 8.97 14.85
N ARG A 466 -46.61 8.69 14.75
CA ARG A 466 -46.03 7.37 14.94
C ARG A 466 -44.98 7.43 16.05
N ASP A 467 -45.24 6.67 17.11
CA ASP A 467 -44.35 6.54 18.26
C ASP A 467 -43.63 5.18 18.14
N GLY A 468 -42.35 5.14 18.49
CA GLY A 468 -41.51 3.94 18.45
C GLY A 468 -41.43 3.27 19.82
N PHE A 469 -41.06 2.00 19.86
CA PHE A 469 -40.70 1.30 21.08
C PHE A 469 -39.46 0.46 20.81
N ALA A 470 -38.51 0.45 21.75
CA ALA A 470 -37.34 -0.41 21.70
C ALA A 470 -37.20 -1.18 23.01
N GLY A 471 -36.69 -2.40 22.96
CA GLY A 471 -36.55 -3.23 24.15
C GLY A 471 -35.66 -4.45 23.92
N CYS A 472 -35.31 -5.11 25.02
CA CYS A 472 -34.53 -6.34 25.04
C CYS A 472 -35.15 -7.37 25.98
N HIS A 473 -34.96 -8.64 25.66
CA HIS A 473 -35.34 -9.78 26.48
C HIS A 473 -34.12 -10.68 26.68
N ASP A 474 -33.85 -11.06 27.93
CA ASP A 474 -32.77 -11.97 28.32
C ASP A 474 -33.33 -13.40 28.50
N ASP A 475 -32.44 -14.36 28.80
CA ASP A 475 -32.73 -15.79 28.96
C ASP A 475 -33.33 -16.42 27.69
N THR A 476 -32.96 -15.95 26.48
CA THR A 476 -33.45 -16.46 25.18
C THR A 476 -32.75 -17.72 24.68
N ASP A 477 -31.68 -18.13 25.35
CA ASP A 477 -31.07 -19.46 25.35
C ASP A 477 -31.87 -20.48 26.19
N THR A 478 -32.97 -20.03 26.82
CA THR A 478 -33.86 -20.87 27.62
C THR A 478 -35.32 -20.82 27.15
N SER A 479 -36.14 -21.74 27.67
CA SER A 479 -37.58 -21.77 27.38
C SER A 479 -38.42 -20.61 27.98
N ASN A 480 -37.81 -19.63 28.66
CA ASN A 480 -38.56 -18.59 29.37
C ASN A 480 -37.88 -17.20 29.33
N PRO A 481 -37.86 -16.54 28.16
CA PRO A 481 -37.34 -15.18 28.00
C PRO A 481 -37.98 -14.19 28.97
N GLN A 482 -37.20 -13.24 29.50
CA GLN A 482 -37.68 -12.20 30.41
C GLN A 482 -37.41 -10.81 29.83
N GLU A 483 -38.40 -9.91 29.85
CA GLU A 483 -38.18 -8.51 29.46
C GLU A 483 -37.15 -7.88 30.40
N ALA A 484 -35.99 -7.52 29.85
CA ALA A 484 -34.93 -6.81 30.54
C ALA A 484 -35.36 -5.35 30.76
N TRP A 485 -35.71 -4.70 29.65
CA TRP A 485 -36.26 -3.35 29.62
C TRP A 485 -37.01 -3.06 28.31
N SER A 486 -37.83 -2.01 28.35
CA SER A 486 -38.50 -1.44 27.19
C SER A 486 -38.69 0.06 27.35
N LYS A 487 -38.55 0.80 26.25
CA LYS A 487 -38.64 2.27 26.17
C LYS A 487 -39.55 2.72 25.03
N GLU A 488 -40.42 3.67 25.35
CA GLU A 488 -41.21 4.41 24.36
C GLU A 488 -40.40 5.58 23.80
N ILE A 489 -40.40 5.71 22.48
CA ILE A 489 -39.76 6.76 21.70
C ILE A 489 -40.86 7.63 21.09
N LEU A 490 -41.11 8.78 21.70
CA LEU A 490 -42.18 9.67 21.28
C LEU A 490 -41.88 10.33 19.92
N GLU A 491 -42.95 10.58 19.16
CA GLU A 491 -43.01 11.26 17.85
C GLU A 491 -41.70 11.91 17.37
N PRO A 492 -40.97 11.25 16.45
CA PRO A 492 -39.74 11.83 15.91
C PRO A 492 -40.06 13.06 15.06
N GLN A 493 -39.11 14.00 14.99
CA GLN A 493 -39.23 15.15 14.09
C GLN A 493 -39.28 14.67 12.63
N GLY A 494 -40.18 15.19 11.80
CA GLY A 494 -40.19 14.88 10.37
C GLY A 494 -41.57 14.69 9.75
N ALA A 495 -41.61 13.96 8.63
CA ALA A 495 -42.84 13.49 8.02
C ALA A 495 -43.40 12.30 8.81
N PRO A 496 -44.73 12.08 8.84
CA PRO A 496 -45.31 10.95 9.55
C PRO A 496 -44.74 9.58 9.15
N ASN A 497 -44.29 9.44 7.90
CA ASN A 497 -43.66 8.20 7.42
C ASN A 497 -42.27 7.94 7.98
N ASP A 498 -41.58 8.95 8.49
CA ASP A 498 -40.24 8.76 9.07
C ASP A 498 -40.34 7.87 10.34
N GLY A 499 -41.44 7.95 11.09
CA GLY A 499 -41.69 7.13 12.29
C GLY A 499 -42.18 5.69 12.03
N ILE A 500 -41.96 5.10 10.86
CA ILE A 500 -42.06 3.64 10.68
C ILE A 500 -40.70 3.03 11.04
N ALA A 501 -40.66 2.10 11.99
CA ALA A 501 -39.42 1.41 12.36
C ALA A 501 -39.11 0.29 11.36
N ILE A 502 -38.17 0.55 10.44
CA ILE A 502 -37.74 -0.40 9.39
C ILE A 502 -36.28 -0.85 9.62
N ALA A 503 -35.42 0.09 10.02
CA ALA A 503 -34.03 -0.19 10.32
C ALA A 503 -33.95 -1.17 11.51
N SER A 504 -33.12 -2.20 11.37
CA SER A 504 -32.73 -3.05 12.50
C SER A 504 -32.00 -2.21 13.54
N PRO A 505 -32.19 -2.44 14.85
CA PRO A 505 -31.21 -1.98 15.82
C PRO A 505 -29.90 -2.76 15.61
N ILE A 506 -28.83 -2.27 16.22
CA ILE A 506 -27.52 -2.93 16.28
C ILE A 506 -26.94 -2.74 17.68
N TRP A 507 -26.04 -3.63 18.11
CA TRP A 507 -25.39 -3.50 19.41
C TRP A 507 -23.93 -3.06 19.27
N MET A 508 -23.41 -2.43 20.32
CA MET A 508 -22.03 -1.98 20.44
C MET A 508 -21.65 -1.92 21.93
N ASP A 509 -20.47 -2.39 22.31
CA ASP A 509 -19.93 -2.24 23.68
C ASP A 509 -19.27 -0.88 23.85
N ILE A 510 -20.00 0.11 24.37
CA ILE A 510 -19.56 1.51 24.46
C ILE A 510 -18.90 1.80 25.82
N ASP A 511 -19.29 1.11 26.88
CA ASP A 511 -18.84 1.43 28.24
C ASP A 511 -18.14 0.26 28.97
N GLY A 512 -18.00 -0.90 28.33
CA GLY A 512 -17.33 -2.08 28.87
C GLY A 512 -18.18 -2.84 29.88
N SER A 513 -19.51 -2.69 29.81
CA SER A 513 -20.46 -3.44 30.62
C SER A 513 -20.72 -4.84 30.05
N ASP A 514 -21.25 -5.74 30.90
CA ASP A 514 -21.48 -7.14 30.51
C ASP A 514 -22.61 -7.23 29.45
N GLU A 515 -23.60 -6.33 29.49
CA GLU A 515 -24.65 -6.26 28.48
C GLU A 515 -24.44 -5.05 27.55
N PRO A 516 -24.14 -5.24 26.26
CA PRO A 516 -23.77 -4.15 25.36
C PRO A 516 -24.94 -3.20 25.06
N GLU A 517 -24.60 -1.96 24.67
CA GLU A 517 -25.56 -0.92 24.32
C GLU A 517 -26.33 -1.27 23.05
N LEU A 518 -27.62 -0.92 23.03
CA LEU A 518 -28.47 -1.01 21.85
C LEU A 518 -28.55 0.33 21.12
N LEU A 519 -28.01 0.39 19.90
CA LEU A 519 -28.16 1.51 18.98
C LEU A 519 -29.45 1.35 18.18
N VAL A 520 -30.29 2.39 18.23
CA VAL A 520 -31.66 2.39 17.72
C VAL A 520 -31.85 3.56 16.76
N PRO A 521 -31.71 3.34 15.44
CA PRO A 521 -32.09 4.29 14.41
C PRO A 521 -33.62 4.36 14.31
N TYR A 522 -34.22 5.53 14.58
CA TYR A 522 -35.66 5.70 14.47
C TYR A 522 -36.06 7.12 14.08
N GLY A 523 -36.92 7.23 13.06
CA GLY A 523 -37.34 8.54 12.56
C GLY A 523 -36.19 9.25 11.85
N ARG A 524 -35.64 10.25 12.54
CA ARG A 524 -34.50 11.08 12.09
C ARG A 524 -33.49 11.26 13.23
N GLU A 525 -33.42 10.31 14.14
CA GLU A 525 -32.58 10.38 15.32
C GLU A 525 -31.98 9.00 15.62
N LEU A 526 -30.69 8.97 15.96
CA LEU A 526 -30.02 7.82 16.54
C LEU A 526 -30.03 7.93 18.06
N ARG A 527 -30.27 6.82 18.75
CA ARG A 527 -30.19 6.71 20.21
C ARG A 527 -29.40 5.47 20.59
N ALA A 528 -28.60 5.55 21.64
CA ALA A 528 -28.04 4.37 22.29
C ALA A 528 -28.74 4.15 23.64
N TYR A 529 -29.04 2.91 23.98
CA TYR A 529 -29.58 2.54 25.29
C TYR A 529 -28.64 1.55 25.95
N ASP A 530 -28.20 1.89 27.16
CA ASP A 530 -27.45 1.00 28.07
C ASP A 530 -28.09 -0.39 28.13
N GLY A 531 -27.27 -1.44 28.00
CA GLY A 531 -27.75 -2.80 27.92
C GLY A 531 -28.48 -3.26 29.18
N GLU A 532 -28.00 -2.96 30.38
CA GLU A 532 -28.58 -3.42 31.64
C GLU A 532 -29.88 -2.66 32.00
N VAL A 533 -29.88 -1.33 31.90
CA VAL A 533 -30.97 -0.47 32.41
C VAL A 533 -31.86 0.15 31.33
N GLY A 534 -31.44 0.08 30.07
CA GLY A 534 -32.15 0.59 28.91
C GLY A 534 -32.20 2.11 28.84
N THR A 535 -31.25 2.84 29.44
CA THR A 535 -31.30 4.32 29.47
C THR A 535 -30.07 4.93 28.81
N MET A 536 -30.26 5.96 27.99
CA MET A 536 -29.16 6.77 27.42
C MET A 536 -28.18 7.30 28.48
N ALA A 537 -28.69 7.67 29.65
CA ALA A 537 -27.87 8.18 30.76
C ALA A 537 -27.07 7.09 31.52
N GLY A 538 -27.30 5.82 31.19
CA GLY A 538 -26.60 4.67 31.78
C GLY A 538 -25.18 4.51 31.23
N ILE A 539 -25.02 4.82 29.94
CA ILE A 539 -23.79 4.68 29.14
C ILE A 539 -22.71 5.67 29.61
N ASN A 540 -22.76 6.92 29.14
CA ASN A 540 -21.82 7.97 29.51
C ASN A 540 -22.45 9.38 29.31
N GLU A 541 -21.67 10.45 29.51
CA GLU A 541 -22.17 11.83 29.37
C GLU A 541 -22.51 12.19 27.91
N GLU A 542 -21.78 11.62 26.94
CA GLU A 542 -21.87 11.95 25.51
C GLU A 542 -23.05 11.26 24.83
N TRP A 543 -23.36 10.02 25.20
CA TRP A 543 -24.53 9.27 24.75
C TRP A 543 -25.84 9.58 25.50
N ASN A 544 -25.85 10.55 26.41
CA ASN A 544 -27.02 10.92 27.22
C ASN A 544 -28.15 11.65 26.43
N GLY A 545 -28.09 11.64 25.11
CA GLY A 545 -29.05 12.28 24.22
C GLY A 545 -29.16 11.60 22.88
N ALA A 546 -30.25 11.87 22.16
CA ALA A 546 -30.41 11.42 20.80
C ALA A 546 -29.59 12.31 19.84
N ILE A 547 -28.92 11.69 18.88
CA ILE A 547 -28.20 12.39 17.80
C ILE A 547 -29.20 12.67 16.69
N SER A 548 -29.36 13.94 16.31
CA SER A 548 -30.27 14.33 15.24
C SER A 548 -29.63 14.10 13.88
N ILE A 549 -30.28 13.30 13.04
CA ILE A 549 -29.83 12.97 11.69
C ILE A 549 -30.59 13.79 10.65
N GLY A 550 -29.87 14.23 9.61
CA GLY A 550 -30.37 15.12 8.56
C GLY A 550 -31.43 14.51 7.64
N HIS A 551 -31.73 13.22 7.76
CA HIS A 551 -32.60 12.47 6.86
C HIS A 551 -33.39 11.38 7.60
N ARG A 552 -34.21 10.62 6.87
CA ARG A 552 -34.97 9.46 7.39
C ARG A 552 -34.06 8.25 7.65
N LEU A 553 -34.33 7.50 8.71
CA LEU A 553 -33.59 6.29 9.12
C LEU A 553 -34.38 4.99 8.81
N TRP A 554 -34.50 4.65 7.53
CA TRP A 554 -35.05 3.35 7.10
C TRP A 554 -33.98 2.35 6.65
N SER A 555 -32.80 2.83 6.29
CA SER A 555 -31.64 1.98 6.05
C SER A 555 -31.16 1.41 7.38
N SER A 556 -31.00 0.09 7.43
CA SER A 556 -30.41 -0.59 8.59
C SER A 556 -28.94 -0.19 8.72
N PRO A 557 -28.43 -0.04 9.96
CA PRO A 557 -27.06 0.36 10.21
C PRO A 557 -26.06 -0.71 9.75
N ALA A 558 -24.85 -0.26 9.41
CA ALA A 558 -23.67 -1.09 9.19
C ALA A 558 -22.49 -0.53 10.01
N LEU A 559 -21.58 -1.41 10.44
CA LEU A 559 -20.39 -1.07 11.24
C LEU A 559 -19.12 -1.55 10.56
N ALA A 560 -18.18 -0.66 10.36
CA ALA A 560 -16.82 -0.95 9.89
C ALA A 560 -15.91 0.24 10.24
N ASP A 561 -14.60 0.04 10.20
CA ASP A 561 -13.60 1.12 10.23
C ASP A 561 -13.43 1.66 8.80
N ILE A 562 -14.14 2.74 8.47
CA ILE A 562 -14.25 3.20 7.07
C ILE A 562 -13.14 4.17 6.68
N ASP A 563 -12.46 4.78 7.64
CA ASP A 563 -11.35 5.73 7.42
C ASP A 563 -9.99 5.13 7.79
N GLY A 564 -9.95 3.86 8.23
CA GLY A 564 -8.73 3.09 8.44
C GLY A 564 -7.96 3.53 9.69
N ASP A 565 -8.66 4.05 10.70
CA ASP A 565 -8.06 4.57 11.93
C ASP A 565 -8.08 3.57 13.11
N ALA A 566 -8.55 2.34 12.86
CA ALA A 566 -8.80 1.29 13.84
C ALA A 566 -9.89 1.62 14.88
N THR A 567 -10.84 2.49 14.52
CA THR A 567 -12.06 2.76 15.28
C THR A 567 -13.27 2.35 14.47
N LEU A 568 -14.32 1.85 15.13
CA LEU A 568 -15.57 1.55 14.44
C LEU A 568 -16.30 2.84 14.04
N ASP A 569 -16.83 2.84 12.82
CA ASP A 569 -17.77 3.81 12.31
C ASP A 569 -19.15 3.19 12.09
N LEU A 570 -20.17 4.00 12.31
CA LEU A 570 -21.57 3.65 12.08
C LEU A 570 -22.11 4.34 10.84
N VAL A 571 -22.42 3.53 9.82
CA VAL A 571 -23.02 3.99 8.58
C VAL A 571 -24.55 3.89 8.67
N LEU A 572 -25.22 5.03 8.50
CA LEU A 572 -26.68 5.17 8.46
C LEU A 572 -27.10 5.76 7.11
N GLY A 573 -27.18 4.91 6.09
CA GLY A 573 -27.50 5.38 4.75
C GLY A 573 -26.30 6.05 4.08
N ASP A 574 -26.27 7.38 4.08
CA ASP A 574 -25.27 8.28 3.48
C ASP A 574 -24.64 9.21 4.54
N THR A 575 -24.89 8.90 5.82
CA THR A 575 -24.32 9.58 6.98
C THR A 575 -23.45 8.60 7.76
N VAL A 576 -22.29 9.08 8.21
CA VAL A 576 -21.34 8.36 9.04
C VAL A 576 -21.23 9.02 10.39
N ILE A 577 -21.27 8.20 11.45
CA ILE A 577 -21.01 8.60 12.81
C ILE A 577 -19.75 7.87 13.28
N SER A 578 -18.79 8.64 13.78
CA SER A 578 -17.48 8.18 14.18
C SER A 578 -17.18 8.64 15.62
N LEU A 579 -16.05 8.18 16.16
CA LEU A 579 -15.52 8.68 17.42
C LEU A 579 -15.02 10.13 17.27
N GLU A 580 -15.38 11.02 18.20
CA GLU A 580 -14.87 12.39 18.30
C GLU A 580 -13.42 12.39 18.81
N ILE A 581 -12.45 12.39 17.89
CA ILE A 581 -11.02 12.42 18.21
C ILE A 581 -10.23 13.16 17.12
N ALA A 582 -9.11 13.80 17.48
CA ALA A 582 -8.27 14.49 16.52
C ALA A 582 -7.34 13.49 15.79
N ASP A 583 -6.83 13.87 14.63
CA ASP A 583 -5.77 13.14 13.93
C ASP A 583 -4.93 14.14 13.15
N ILE A 584 -3.72 14.47 13.60
CA ILE A 584 -2.85 15.35 12.82
C ILE A 584 -2.00 14.52 11.88
N ARG A 585 -1.88 14.99 10.65
CA ARG A 585 -1.06 14.30 9.67
C ARG A 585 -0.42 15.26 8.67
N PRO A 586 0.72 14.89 8.07
CA PRO A 586 1.20 15.47 6.84
C PRO A 586 0.12 15.41 5.76
N GLN A 587 0.20 16.32 4.81
CA GLN A 587 -0.71 16.26 3.66
C GLN A 587 -0.45 14.99 2.84
N GLN A 588 -1.54 14.29 2.49
CA GLN A 588 -1.52 13.09 1.63
C GLN A 588 -0.75 13.31 0.31
N ASP A 589 -0.26 12.21 -0.26
CA ASP A 589 0.58 12.12 -1.47
C ASP A 589 1.97 12.76 -1.30
N GLY A 590 2.48 12.81 -0.07
CA GLY A 590 3.82 13.34 0.22
C GLY A 590 3.97 14.85 -0.06
N ARG A 591 2.87 15.62 -0.17
CA ARG A 591 2.92 17.05 -0.52
C ARG A 591 3.17 17.96 0.67
N SER A 592 3.38 17.39 1.85
CA SER A 592 3.66 18.16 3.06
C SER A 592 4.94 18.97 2.97
N ILE A 593 5.96 18.53 2.22
CA ILE A 593 7.27 19.20 2.13
C ILE A 593 7.52 19.63 0.67
N GLU A 594 7.43 20.93 0.40
CA GLU A 594 7.68 21.50 -0.93
C GLU A 594 8.94 22.39 -0.96
N PHE A 595 9.79 22.18 -1.97
CA PHE A 595 11.05 22.92 -2.14
C PHE A 595 10.94 24.05 -3.17
N SER A 596 11.52 25.21 -2.86
CA SER A 596 11.65 26.32 -3.80
C SER A 596 13.05 26.95 -3.72
N PRO A 597 13.91 26.77 -4.75
CA PRO A 597 13.69 25.98 -5.96
C PRO A 597 13.71 24.46 -5.68
N VAL A 598 12.99 23.67 -6.50
CA VAL A 598 13.00 22.19 -6.45
C VAL A 598 14.33 21.55 -6.88
N ALA A 599 15.24 22.35 -7.45
CA ALA A 599 16.56 21.91 -7.89
C ALA A 599 17.56 23.07 -7.70
N PRO A 600 18.01 23.31 -6.45
CA PRO A 600 18.93 24.40 -6.13
C PRO A 600 20.35 24.16 -6.64
N ASP A 601 21.09 25.24 -6.81
CA ASP A 601 22.55 25.18 -6.95
C ASP A 601 23.22 24.93 -5.59
N PRO A 602 24.46 24.38 -5.54
CA PRO A 602 25.18 24.19 -4.30
C PRO A 602 25.34 25.49 -3.51
N GLY A 603 24.90 25.49 -2.26
CA GLY A 603 24.89 26.67 -1.38
C GLY A 603 23.81 27.71 -1.71
N GLU A 604 22.91 27.44 -2.66
CA GLU A 604 21.72 28.26 -2.88
C GLU A 604 20.73 28.09 -1.72
N THR A 605 20.07 29.17 -1.33
CA THR A 605 19.03 29.12 -0.29
C THR A 605 17.75 28.51 -0.88
N VAL A 606 17.33 27.39 -0.30
CA VAL A 606 16.06 26.73 -0.54
C VAL A 606 15.04 27.23 0.48
N THR A 607 13.89 27.68 0.00
CA THR A 607 12.70 27.88 0.84
C THR A 607 11.93 26.57 0.86
N ILE A 608 11.76 26.01 2.05
CA ILE A 608 10.97 24.80 2.28
C ILE A 608 9.61 25.26 2.80
N THR A 609 8.54 24.87 2.13
CA THR A 609 7.17 25.10 2.58
C THR A 609 6.64 23.81 3.16
N VAL A 610 6.15 23.87 4.40
CA VAL A 610 5.54 22.72 5.08
C VAL A 610 4.03 22.91 5.19
N SER A 611 3.24 21.87 4.92
CA SER A 611 1.78 21.82 5.06
C SER A 611 1.30 20.56 5.78
N PHE A 612 0.40 20.70 6.74
CA PHE A 612 -0.19 19.57 7.48
C PHE A 612 -1.59 19.95 7.98
N GLU A 613 -2.39 18.98 8.40
CA GLU A 613 -3.79 19.18 8.77
C GLU A 613 -4.19 18.36 9.98
N ASN A 614 -5.43 18.59 10.44
CA ASN A 614 -6.12 17.71 11.37
C ASN A 614 -7.22 17.01 10.56
N ALA A 615 -7.03 15.73 10.23
CA ALA A 615 -7.95 14.89 9.47
C ALA A 615 -8.93 14.12 10.37
N GLY A 616 -8.77 14.22 11.70
CA GLY A 616 -9.71 13.61 12.63
C GLY A 616 -11.05 14.34 12.66
N THR A 617 -11.90 13.95 13.59
CA THR A 617 -13.27 14.47 13.74
C THR A 617 -13.40 15.53 14.84
N ALA A 618 -12.36 15.72 15.66
CA ALA A 618 -12.34 16.66 16.79
C ALA A 618 -11.25 17.73 16.69
N GLU A 619 -11.45 18.87 17.37
CA GLU A 619 -10.36 19.84 17.59
C GLU A 619 -9.27 19.24 18.49
N THR A 620 -8.00 19.51 18.18
CA THR A 620 -6.89 19.07 19.04
C THR A 620 -7.04 19.61 20.47
N ASN A 621 -6.81 18.76 21.47
CA ASN A 621 -7.01 19.13 22.88
C ASN A 621 -5.94 20.10 23.43
N GLU A 622 -4.77 20.15 22.80
CA GLU A 622 -3.65 21.03 23.13
C GLU A 622 -3.05 21.65 21.86
N ASN A 623 -2.01 22.47 22.05
CA ASN A 623 -1.24 23.05 20.95
C ASN A 623 -0.42 21.98 20.22
N THR A 624 -0.38 22.04 18.89
CA THR A 624 0.43 21.15 18.05
C THR A 624 1.86 21.66 17.91
N ASP A 625 2.83 20.86 18.34
CA ASP A 625 4.26 21.12 18.12
C ASP A 625 4.73 20.42 16.84
N VAL A 626 5.52 21.11 16.03
CA VAL A 626 6.02 20.59 14.75
C VAL A 626 7.52 20.82 14.61
N VAL A 627 8.25 19.83 14.10
CA VAL A 627 9.70 19.90 13.89
C VAL A 627 10.05 19.48 12.47
N LEU A 628 10.89 20.27 11.82
CA LEU A 628 11.48 19.94 10.53
C LEU A 628 12.98 19.74 10.70
N TYR A 629 13.47 18.59 10.25
CA TYR A 629 14.88 18.24 10.20
C TYR A 629 15.40 18.29 8.77
N ALA A 630 16.69 18.61 8.62
CA ALA A 630 17.45 18.38 7.40
C ALA A 630 18.71 17.61 7.79
N ASP A 631 18.93 16.44 7.19
CA ASP A 631 20.07 15.54 7.49
C ASP A 631 20.21 15.23 8.99
N GLY A 632 19.08 15.07 9.69
CA GLY A 632 19.02 14.82 11.14
C GLY A 632 19.21 16.04 12.05
N GLU A 633 19.47 17.23 11.49
CA GLU A 633 19.60 18.49 12.24
C GLU A 633 18.30 19.31 12.19
N VAL A 634 17.87 19.87 13.33
CA VAL A 634 16.64 20.68 13.40
C VAL A 634 16.83 22.01 12.68
N ILE A 635 16.07 22.25 11.61
CA ILE A 635 16.09 23.50 10.85
C ILE A 635 14.92 24.42 11.20
N ALA A 636 13.79 23.88 11.64
CA ALA A 636 12.66 24.67 12.14
C ALA A 636 11.90 23.95 13.26
N ARG A 637 11.30 24.74 14.14
CA ARG A 637 10.39 24.28 15.18
C ARG A 637 9.30 25.31 15.37
N GLU A 638 8.07 24.92 15.09
CA GLU A 638 6.90 25.78 15.17
C GLU A 638 5.88 25.19 16.16
N ARG A 639 5.01 26.06 16.67
CA ARG A 639 3.90 25.66 17.52
C ARG A 639 2.63 26.34 17.02
N PHE A 640 1.63 25.52 16.75
CA PHE A 640 0.31 25.94 16.32
C PHE A 640 -0.66 25.88 17.50
N GLY A 641 -1.73 26.66 17.41
CA GLY A 641 -2.82 26.55 18.38
C GLY A 641 -3.57 25.24 18.23
N ASN A 642 -4.68 25.11 18.93
CA ASN A 642 -5.60 24.00 18.69
C ASN A 642 -6.07 24.02 17.22
N MET A 643 -6.02 22.87 16.56
CA MET A 643 -6.33 22.71 15.14
C MET A 643 -7.73 22.14 14.98
N GLN A 644 -8.55 22.83 14.19
CA GLN A 644 -9.88 22.35 13.82
C GLN A 644 -9.75 21.28 12.74
N PRO A 645 -10.61 20.25 12.77
CA PRO A 645 -10.63 19.23 11.73
C PRO A 645 -10.97 19.84 10.37
N VAL A 646 -10.39 19.32 9.28
CA VAL A 646 -10.68 19.75 7.91
C VAL A 646 -12.00 19.17 7.41
N ASP A 647 -12.39 19.48 6.17
CA ASP A 647 -13.51 18.78 5.51
C ASP A 647 -13.19 17.26 5.51
N PRO A 648 -14.15 16.36 5.74
CA PRO A 648 -15.59 16.63 5.70
C PRO A 648 -16.23 16.96 7.08
N THR A 649 -15.56 16.70 8.21
CA THR A 649 -16.14 16.90 9.55
C THR A 649 -16.19 18.35 10.00
N GLY A 650 -15.14 19.12 9.68
CA GLY A 650 -14.92 20.46 10.22
C GLY A 650 -14.71 21.52 9.16
N THR A 651 -14.53 22.76 9.62
CA THR A 651 -14.20 23.90 8.74
C THR A 651 -12.74 24.33 8.87
N GLY A 652 -11.87 23.40 9.25
CA GLY A 652 -10.45 23.59 9.41
C GLY A 652 -9.76 23.94 8.08
N SER A 653 -8.46 24.15 8.16
CA SER A 653 -7.64 24.40 6.97
C SER A 653 -6.22 23.92 7.21
N LEU A 654 -5.52 23.58 6.14
CA LEU A 654 -4.08 23.29 6.15
C LEU A 654 -3.29 24.35 6.93
N SER A 655 -2.51 23.88 7.90
CA SER A 655 -1.51 24.67 8.62
C SER A 655 -0.21 24.69 7.84
N THR A 656 0.41 25.86 7.71
CA THR A 656 1.63 26.03 6.91
C THR A 656 2.68 26.88 7.60
N PHE A 657 3.95 26.54 7.40
CA PHE A 657 5.09 27.40 7.73
C PHE A 657 6.22 27.24 6.71
N THR A 658 7.22 28.11 6.79
CA THR A 658 8.37 28.08 5.88
C THR A 658 9.68 28.07 6.64
N ALA A 659 10.65 27.30 6.16
CA ALA A 659 12.02 27.31 6.64
C ALA A 659 12.99 27.67 5.50
N GLU A 660 14.14 28.24 5.84
CA GLU A 660 15.24 28.47 4.91
C GLU A 660 16.35 27.46 5.20
N TRP A 661 16.89 26.84 4.17
CA TRP A 661 18.01 25.90 4.26
C TRP A 661 18.96 26.09 3.07
N SER A 662 20.22 25.68 3.22
CA SER A 662 21.18 25.63 2.11
C SER A 662 22.18 24.50 2.36
N GLY A 663 22.34 23.60 1.39
CA GLY A 663 23.26 22.46 1.47
C GLY A 663 24.31 22.43 0.36
N GLY A 664 25.21 21.46 0.48
CA GLY A 664 26.26 21.18 -0.51
C GLY A 664 25.74 20.36 -1.68
N LEU A 665 26.64 19.76 -2.45
CA LEU A 665 26.29 18.77 -3.47
C LEU A 665 25.88 17.45 -2.82
N GLY A 666 24.87 16.78 -3.37
CA GLY A 666 24.43 15.47 -2.90
C GLY A 666 22.94 15.40 -2.64
N GLU A 667 22.51 14.23 -2.15
CA GLU A 667 21.16 13.99 -1.67
C GLU A 667 21.05 14.41 -0.20
N HIS A 668 19.95 15.07 0.14
CA HIS A 668 19.66 15.58 1.47
C HIS A 668 18.27 15.14 1.92
N ASP A 669 18.16 14.65 3.14
CA ASP A 669 16.91 14.12 3.70
C ASP A 669 16.21 15.17 4.55
N PHE A 670 14.91 15.37 4.30
CA PHE A 670 14.04 16.25 5.09
C PHE A 670 12.98 15.43 5.80
N GLU A 671 12.93 15.54 7.13
CA GLU A 671 12.00 14.81 7.98
C GLU A 671 11.08 15.80 8.70
N LEU A 672 9.77 15.65 8.50
CA LEU A 672 8.73 16.34 9.24
C LEU A 672 8.23 15.42 10.35
N VAL A 673 8.20 15.92 11.58
CA VAL A 673 7.63 15.23 12.74
C VAL A 673 6.58 16.12 13.39
N LEU A 674 5.35 15.64 13.42
CA LEU A 674 4.21 16.19 14.13
C LEU A 674 4.13 15.56 15.53
N ASP A 675 3.55 16.29 16.48
CA ASP A 675 3.48 15.95 17.91
C ASP A 675 4.69 15.16 18.47
N PRO A 676 5.92 15.70 18.39
CA PRO A 676 7.13 15.00 18.81
C PRO A 676 7.15 14.65 20.31
N TYR A 677 6.24 15.20 21.10
CA TYR A 677 6.13 14.97 22.53
C TYR A 677 4.98 14.02 22.91
N ARG A 678 4.16 13.60 21.94
CA ARG A 678 2.98 12.74 22.14
C ARG A 678 2.07 13.28 23.23
N ASN A 679 1.76 14.56 23.14
CA ASN A 679 0.91 15.25 24.09
C ASN A 679 -0.51 15.48 23.57
N LEU A 680 -0.78 15.17 22.31
CA LEU A 680 -2.11 15.15 21.74
C LEU A 680 -2.73 13.76 21.90
N SER A 681 -4.04 13.75 22.09
CA SER A 681 -4.86 12.54 22.00
C SER A 681 -5.34 12.44 20.57
N GLN A 682 -4.98 11.35 19.88
CA GLN A 682 -5.23 11.18 18.45
C GLN A 682 -5.77 9.78 18.17
N SER A 683 -6.53 9.60 17.08
CA SER A 683 -6.84 8.26 16.58
C SER A 683 -5.59 7.57 16.05
N ARG A 684 -4.75 8.32 15.33
CA ARG A 684 -3.50 7.82 14.73
C ARG A 684 -2.26 8.56 15.21
N TYR A 685 -1.16 7.80 15.25
CA TYR A 685 0.18 8.28 15.62
C TYR A 685 1.26 7.77 14.67
N ASP A 686 0.92 6.76 13.86
CA ASP A 686 1.77 6.21 12.80
C ASP A 686 1.95 7.20 11.65
N ASN A 687 0.97 8.07 11.42
CA ASN A 687 0.95 9.08 10.37
C ASN A 687 1.52 10.44 10.82
N ASP A 688 2.11 10.57 12.01
CA ASP A 688 2.68 11.82 12.53
C ASP A 688 4.01 12.24 11.86
N PHE A 689 4.47 11.56 10.80
CA PHE A 689 5.77 11.81 10.20
C PHE A 689 5.76 11.73 8.67
N GLN A 690 6.65 12.50 8.02
CA GLN A 690 6.92 12.38 6.60
C GLN A 690 8.41 12.59 6.31
N ILE A 691 8.97 11.84 5.36
CA ILE A 691 10.33 12.03 4.83
C ILE A 691 10.28 12.38 3.35
N THR A 692 11.13 13.30 2.91
CA THR A 692 11.28 13.69 1.50
C THR A 692 12.73 14.05 1.21
N THR A 693 13.23 13.73 0.02
CA THR A 693 14.64 13.98 -0.36
C THR A 693 14.78 15.14 -1.35
N LEU A 694 15.90 15.85 -1.28
CA LEU A 694 16.30 16.89 -2.23
C LEU A 694 17.71 16.61 -2.75
N ASN A 695 17.86 16.52 -4.07
CA ASN A 695 19.17 16.31 -4.70
C ASN A 695 19.73 17.62 -5.25
N VAL A 696 20.96 17.96 -4.84
CA VAL A 696 21.69 19.16 -5.24
C VAL A 696 22.82 18.77 -6.17
N VAL A 697 22.74 19.22 -7.42
CA VAL A 697 23.70 18.92 -8.49
C VAL A 697 24.29 20.19 -9.10
N ASN A 698 25.47 20.08 -9.70
CA ASN A 698 26.10 21.21 -10.38
C ASN A 698 25.26 21.70 -11.57
N PRO A 699 25.25 23.02 -11.85
CA PRO A 699 24.52 23.58 -12.99
C PRO A 699 24.96 22.96 -14.32
N TYR A 700 26.27 22.82 -14.53
CA TYR A 700 26.86 22.23 -15.72
C TYR A 700 27.91 21.21 -15.31
N ASN A 701 27.80 20.00 -15.83
CA ASN A 701 28.80 18.95 -15.70
C ASN A 701 28.64 17.96 -16.86
N ALA A 702 29.66 17.18 -17.15
CA ALA A 702 29.58 16.11 -18.14
C ALA A 702 30.56 14.98 -17.79
N SER A 703 30.42 13.82 -18.43
CA SER A 703 31.31 12.68 -18.26
C SER A 703 31.62 12.01 -19.59
N PHE A 704 32.86 11.54 -19.74
CA PHE A 704 33.27 10.68 -20.84
C PHE A 704 33.03 9.21 -20.49
N GLU A 705 32.19 8.55 -21.26
CA GLU A 705 31.95 7.10 -21.18
C GLU A 705 32.85 6.40 -22.23
N ILE A 706 34.14 6.29 -21.92
CA ILE A 706 35.16 5.70 -22.83
C ILE A 706 35.73 4.42 -22.20
N PRO A 707 35.75 3.29 -22.93
CA PRO A 707 36.39 2.07 -22.45
C PRO A 707 37.92 2.19 -22.47
N THR A 708 38.59 1.51 -21.53
CA THR A 708 40.07 1.45 -21.45
C THR A 708 40.67 0.49 -22.49
N GLU A 709 39.85 -0.27 -23.23
CA GLU A 709 40.31 -1.12 -24.31
C GLU A 709 40.74 -0.25 -25.51
N PRO A 710 42.02 -0.27 -25.93
CA PRO A 710 42.48 0.59 -27.00
C PRO A 710 41.78 0.29 -28.32
N THR A 711 41.52 1.35 -29.08
CA THR A 711 41.12 1.15 -30.47
C THR A 711 42.31 0.63 -31.26
N ARG A 712 42.17 -0.57 -31.84
CA ARG A 712 43.21 -1.21 -32.64
C ARG A 712 43.03 -0.92 -34.12
N ILE A 713 44.07 -0.41 -34.79
CA ILE A 713 44.02 -0.02 -36.21
C ILE A 713 45.10 -0.77 -37.01
N THR A 714 44.70 -1.44 -38.08
CA THR A 714 45.64 -2.14 -38.97
C THR A 714 46.55 -1.13 -39.68
N PRO A 715 47.88 -1.38 -39.79
CA PRO A 715 48.77 -0.53 -40.57
C PRO A 715 48.25 -0.27 -41.99
N GLY A 716 48.21 1.00 -42.40
CA GLY A 716 47.65 1.45 -43.69
C GLY A 716 46.13 1.59 -43.74
N GLU A 717 45.41 1.26 -42.68
CA GLU A 717 43.96 1.44 -42.55
C GLU A 717 43.61 2.62 -41.62
N SER A 718 42.31 2.87 -41.44
CA SER A 718 41.78 3.87 -40.54
C SER A 718 40.60 3.32 -39.77
N SER A 719 40.38 3.80 -38.55
CA SER A 719 39.22 3.46 -37.74
C SER A 719 38.50 4.73 -37.31
N THR A 720 37.18 4.71 -37.31
CA THR A 720 36.35 5.79 -36.75
C THR A 720 35.94 5.38 -35.34
N ILE A 721 36.20 6.26 -34.38
CA ILE A 721 35.92 6.08 -32.96
C ILE A 721 34.84 7.07 -32.56
N SER A 722 33.90 6.61 -31.75
CA SER A 722 32.78 7.41 -31.26
C SER A 722 32.68 7.32 -29.75
N PRO A 723 33.41 8.16 -28.98
CA PRO A 723 33.25 8.19 -27.54
C PRO A 723 31.85 8.68 -27.17
N ASN A 724 31.32 8.20 -26.05
CA ASN A 724 30.09 8.72 -25.47
C ASN A 724 30.44 9.88 -24.51
N ILE A 725 29.75 11.00 -24.64
CA ILE A 725 29.87 12.15 -23.74
C ILE A 725 28.47 12.48 -23.23
N ARG A 726 28.24 12.30 -21.93
CA ARG A 726 26.93 12.54 -21.31
C ARG A 726 26.95 13.83 -20.51
N SER A 727 25.89 14.64 -20.60
CA SER A 727 25.68 15.74 -19.65
C SER A 727 25.23 15.19 -18.29
N THR A 728 25.96 15.53 -17.24
CA THR A 728 25.65 15.14 -15.84
C THR A 728 25.28 16.37 -14.99
N GLY A 729 25.16 17.54 -15.61
CA GLY A 729 24.72 18.77 -14.95
C GLY A 729 23.21 19.00 -15.04
N ARG A 730 22.71 19.88 -14.18
CA ARG A 730 21.29 20.28 -14.09
C ARG A 730 20.76 20.99 -15.34
N LEU A 731 21.63 21.71 -16.05
CA LEU A 731 21.29 22.54 -17.21
C LEU A 731 21.98 22.00 -18.47
N ALA A 732 21.28 22.14 -19.59
CA ALA A 732 21.87 21.91 -20.91
C ALA A 732 23.00 22.91 -21.13
N GLY A 733 24.17 22.41 -21.53
CA GLY A 733 25.36 23.22 -21.76
C GLY A 733 25.74 23.25 -23.24
N ILE A 734 26.38 24.35 -23.66
CA ILE A 734 27.05 24.42 -24.97
C ILE A 734 28.53 24.16 -24.74
N TRP A 735 29.05 23.09 -25.34
CA TRP A 735 30.38 22.57 -25.09
C TRP A 735 31.22 22.53 -26.37
N SER A 736 32.52 22.72 -26.23
CA SER A 736 33.50 22.53 -27.31
C SER A 736 34.52 21.47 -26.93
N LEU A 737 34.75 20.51 -27.84
CA LEU A 737 35.70 19.41 -27.65
C LEU A 737 37.04 19.71 -28.33
N SER A 738 38.09 19.84 -27.53
CA SER A 738 39.48 19.89 -28.00
C SER A 738 40.08 18.49 -28.03
N VAL A 739 40.79 18.16 -29.11
CA VAL A 739 41.47 16.87 -29.31
C VAL A 739 42.97 17.12 -29.56
N ASP A 740 43.81 16.70 -28.62
CA ASP A 740 45.27 16.74 -28.75
C ASP A 740 45.82 15.36 -29.17
N SER A 741 46.65 15.37 -30.21
CA SER A 741 47.26 14.19 -30.80
C SER A 741 48.78 14.12 -30.66
N THR A 742 49.36 14.94 -29.79
CA THR A 742 50.81 14.95 -29.53
C THR A 742 51.35 13.61 -29.01
N ASN A 743 50.50 12.79 -28.39
CA ASN A 743 50.83 11.47 -27.86
C ASN A 743 50.50 10.30 -28.81
N LEU A 744 50.18 10.58 -30.08
CA LEU A 744 50.11 9.53 -31.09
C LEU A 744 51.52 9.10 -31.55
N PRO A 745 51.70 7.84 -31.99
CA PRO A 745 52.97 7.38 -32.55
C PRO A 745 53.38 8.19 -33.79
N GLU A 746 54.69 8.20 -34.10
CA GLU A 746 55.21 8.97 -35.23
C GLU A 746 54.51 8.57 -36.56
N GLY A 747 53.98 9.57 -37.29
CA GLY A 747 53.30 9.35 -38.57
C GLY A 747 51.80 9.04 -38.48
N TRP A 748 51.26 8.78 -37.29
CA TRP A 748 49.81 8.63 -37.08
C TRP A 748 49.12 10.00 -37.13
N THR A 749 47.89 10.02 -37.63
CA THR A 749 47.10 11.26 -37.76
C THR A 749 45.64 11.02 -37.42
N TRP A 750 44.92 12.07 -37.05
CA TRP A 750 43.47 12.01 -36.82
C TRP A 750 42.75 13.12 -37.61
N ASN A 751 41.48 12.91 -37.90
CA ASN A 751 40.57 13.89 -38.48
C ASN A 751 39.21 13.82 -37.79
N ASP A 752 38.55 14.97 -37.66
CA ASP A 752 37.15 15.05 -37.25
C ASP A 752 36.21 14.67 -38.41
N GLU A 753 35.28 13.75 -38.17
CA GLU A 753 34.18 13.38 -39.06
C GLU A 753 32.80 13.64 -38.44
N THR A 754 32.76 14.35 -37.30
CA THR A 754 31.53 14.63 -36.56
C THR A 754 30.59 15.51 -37.38
N PRO A 755 29.32 15.11 -37.57
CA PRO A 755 28.32 15.99 -38.15
C PRO A 755 28.20 17.28 -37.33
N SER A 756 28.38 18.44 -37.97
CA SER A 756 28.40 19.78 -37.36
C SER A 756 29.69 20.21 -36.65
N GLY A 757 30.71 19.34 -36.59
CA GLY A 757 32.01 19.65 -35.97
C GLY A 757 32.07 19.35 -34.48
N LEU A 758 33.13 19.83 -33.82
CA LEU A 758 33.41 19.61 -32.39
C LEU A 758 33.16 20.84 -31.50
N ASP A 759 32.88 22.00 -32.10
CA ASP A 759 32.75 23.27 -31.40
C ASP A 759 31.27 23.64 -31.22
N SER A 760 30.95 24.26 -30.07
CA SER A 760 29.61 24.79 -29.74
C SER A 760 28.47 23.80 -29.92
N ILE A 761 28.64 22.62 -29.32
CA ILE A 761 27.65 21.54 -29.30
C ILE A 761 26.77 21.68 -28.06
N GLU A 762 25.47 21.83 -28.27
CA GLU A 762 24.50 21.75 -27.19
C GLU A 762 24.31 20.27 -26.79
N ILE A 763 24.52 19.98 -25.50
CA ILE A 763 24.23 18.67 -24.92
C ILE A 763 23.11 18.91 -23.90
N GLY A 764 21.92 18.37 -24.17
CA GLY A 764 20.79 18.41 -23.26
C GLY A 764 21.08 17.74 -21.92
N VAL A 765 20.26 18.02 -20.91
CA VAL A 765 20.33 17.33 -19.60
C VAL A 765 20.17 15.83 -19.82
N ASP A 766 21.08 15.03 -19.28
CA ASP A 766 21.18 13.58 -19.48
C ASP A 766 21.32 13.11 -20.95
N GLU A 767 21.54 14.04 -21.89
CA GLU A 767 21.76 13.68 -23.29
C GLU A 767 23.18 13.18 -23.51
N ILE A 768 23.33 12.21 -24.42
CA ILE A 768 24.62 11.70 -24.88
C ILE A 768 24.95 12.30 -26.24
N TRP A 769 26.11 12.95 -26.33
CA TRP A 769 26.72 13.35 -27.58
C TRP A 769 27.83 12.38 -28.01
N ASN A 770 27.87 12.08 -29.31
CA ASN A 770 28.77 11.11 -29.92
C ASN A 770 29.59 11.74 -31.05
N PRO A 771 30.79 12.30 -30.77
CA PRO A 771 31.68 12.79 -31.82
C PRO A 771 32.30 11.63 -32.61
N TYR A 772 32.59 11.82 -33.90
CA TYR A 772 33.21 10.82 -34.76
C TYR A 772 34.66 11.21 -35.07
N LEU A 773 35.62 10.54 -34.44
CA LEU A 773 37.05 10.79 -34.61
C LEU A 773 37.67 9.69 -35.48
N ARG A 774 38.15 10.04 -36.69
CA ARG A 774 38.86 9.08 -37.57
C ARG A 774 40.36 9.15 -37.32
N VAL A 775 40.95 8.03 -36.88
CA VAL A 775 42.40 7.88 -36.72
C VAL A 775 42.96 7.04 -37.87
N ASN A 776 44.10 7.45 -38.42
CA ASN A 776 44.77 6.82 -39.55
C ASN A 776 46.16 6.31 -39.14
N ALA A 777 46.40 5.02 -39.35
CA ALA A 777 47.69 4.40 -39.16
C ALA A 777 48.49 4.43 -40.48
N PRO A 778 49.77 4.85 -40.49
CA PRO A 778 50.60 4.81 -41.69
C PRO A 778 50.87 3.37 -42.14
N GLU A 779 51.20 3.15 -43.43
CA GLU A 779 51.47 1.80 -43.97
C GLU A 779 52.69 1.12 -43.32
N ASP A 780 53.63 1.91 -42.78
CA ASP A 780 54.81 1.45 -42.07
C ASP A 780 54.67 1.47 -40.54
N ALA A 781 53.44 1.65 -40.03
CA ALA A 781 53.15 1.54 -38.60
C ALA A 781 53.67 0.19 -38.06
N LEU A 782 54.45 0.25 -36.99
CA LEU A 782 54.96 -0.96 -36.38
C LEU A 782 53.81 -1.60 -35.61
N GLY A 783 53.77 -2.94 -35.63
CA GLY A 783 52.84 -3.67 -34.78
C GLY A 783 53.01 -3.32 -33.29
N SER A 784 54.14 -2.73 -32.90
CA SER A 784 54.41 -2.26 -31.54
C SER A 784 53.94 -0.85 -31.20
N ASP A 785 53.44 -0.08 -32.17
CA ASP A 785 53.03 1.31 -31.96
C ASP A 785 51.81 1.40 -31.01
N SER A 786 51.92 2.23 -29.98
CA SER A 786 50.88 2.54 -29.01
C SER A 786 50.92 4.03 -28.63
N GLY A 787 49.76 4.63 -28.42
CA GLY A 787 49.60 6.04 -28.08
C GLY A 787 48.16 6.37 -27.70
N TYR A 788 47.81 7.65 -27.63
CA TYR A 788 46.44 8.07 -27.27
C TYR A 788 46.12 9.49 -27.78
N LEU A 789 44.82 9.78 -27.89
CA LEU A 789 44.31 11.15 -28.03
C LEU A 789 43.91 11.69 -26.66
N THR A 790 44.23 12.95 -26.37
CA THR A 790 43.70 13.65 -25.18
C THR A 790 42.47 14.45 -25.58
N LEU A 791 41.33 14.10 -25.00
CA LEU A 791 40.04 14.74 -25.22
C LEU A 791 39.79 15.72 -24.07
N THR A 792 39.40 16.96 -24.37
CA THR A 792 39.03 17.96 -23.35
C THR A 792 37.77 18.67 -23.79
N LEU A 793 36.67 18.42 -23.07
CA LEU A 793 35.40 19.11 -23.27
C LEU A 793 35.37 20.34 -22.35
N THR A 794 35.11 21.51 -22.92
CA THR A 794 35.05 22.78 -22.17
C THR A 794 33.71 23.45 -22.40
N LEU A 795 33.10 23.99 -21.35
CA LEU A 795 31.86 24.76 -21.45
C LEU A 795 32.16 26.11 -22.10
N ASP A 796 31.44 26.46 -23.16
CA ASP A 796 31.69 27.69 -23.93
C ASP A 796 31.39 28.96 -23.11
N GLU A 797 30.40 28.88 -22.20
CA GLU A 797 30.00 30.01 -21.35
C GLU A 797 30.94 30.23 -20.16
N ASP A 798 31.59 29.18 -19.66
CA ASP A 798 32.61 29.26 -18.61
C ASP A 798 33.75 28.25 -18.85
N ASN A 799 34.88 28.76 -19.34
CA ASN A 799 36.07 27.95 -19.62
C ASN A 799 36.73 27.34 -18.36
N ASN A 800 36.27 27.68 -17.15
CA ASN A 800 36.72 26.99 -15.93
C ASN A 800 36.04 25.64 -15.75
N VAL A 801 34.90 25.39 -16.39
CA VAL A 801 34.22 24.10 -16.40
C VAL A 801 34.74 23.29 -17.59
N SER A 802 35.66 22.37 -17.30
CA SER A 802 36.17 21.43 -18.30
C SER A 802 36.42 20.04 -17.70
N ILE A 803 36.27 19.04 -18.54
CA ILE A 803 36.52 17.63 -18.24
C ILE A 803 37.40 17.05 -19.32
N SER A 804 38.25 16.09 -18.96
CA SER A 804 39.18 15.48 -19.90
C SER A 804 39.15 13.96 -19.79
N SER A 805 39.47 13.30 -20.90
CA SER A 805 39.64 11.85 -20.94
C SER A 805 40.71 11.45 -21.97
N LEU A 806 41.29 10.27 -21.81
CA LEU A 806 42.28 9.71 -22.70
C LEU A 806 41.63 8.63 -23.57
N LEU A 807 41.87 8.70 -24.88
CA LEU A 807 41.39 7.69 -25.82
C LEU A 807 42.58 6.84 -26.29
N PRO A 808 42.79 5.63 -25.73
CA PRO A 808 43.94 4.79 -26.04
C PRO A 808 43.83 4.17 -27.45
N ILE A 809 44.96 4.15 -28.16
CA ILE A 809 45.06 3.69 -29.55
C ILE A 809 46.31 2.82 -29.71
N GLU A 810 46.17 1.69 -30.39
CA GLU A 810 47.28 0.76 -30.69
C GLU A 810 47.26 0.30 -32.15
N ALA A 811 48.42 -0.07 -32.68
CA ALA A 811 48.50 -0.83 -33.93
C ALA A 811 47.89 -2.22 -33.76
N ASN A 812 47.01 -2.60 -34.69
CA ASN A 812 46.51 -3.96 -34.77
C ASN A 812 47.65 -4.90 -35.16
N ARG A 813 47.76 -6.03 -34.44
CA ARG A 813 48.84 -7.00 -34.60
C ARG A 813 48.25 -8.40 -34.61
N THR A 814 48.87 -9.31 -35.36
CA THR A 814 48.47 -10.72 -35.43
C THR A 814 49.26 -11.61 -34.46
N ARG A 815 50.27 -11.04 -33.77
CA ARG A 815 51.11 -11.69 -32.77
C ARG A 815 51.75 -10.64 -31.86
N GLY A 816 51.90 -10.96 -30.57
CA GLY A 816 52.56 -10.12 -29.57
C GLY A 816 51.61 -9.72 -28.44
N LEU A 817 52.18 -9.04 -27.44
CA LEU A 817 51.46 -8.58 -26.26
C LEU A 817 50.86 -7.19 -26.48
N SER A 818 49.86 -6.82 -25.69
CA SER A 818 49.46 -5.44 -25.37
C SER A 818 49.63 -5.25 -23.87
N ILE A 819 50.29 -4.17 -23.46
CA ILE A 819 50.61 -3.88 -22.05
C ILE A 819 50.07 -2.49 -21.74
N ARG A 820 49.20 -2.41 -20.73
CA ARG A 820 48.37 -1.22 -20.47
C ARG A 820 48.30 -0.91 -18.99
N GLY A 821 48.27 0.37 -18.63
CA GLY A 821 47.92 0.81 -17.29
C GLY A 821 46.41 0.97 -17.11
N PRO A 822 45.97 1.54 -15.96
CA PRO A 822 44.56 1.67 -15.60
C PRO A 822 43.71 2.42 -16.63
N ASP A 823 44.24 3.47 -17.24
CA ASP A 823 43.56 4.31 -18.23
C ASP A 823 43.57 3.72 -19.65
N GLY A 824 44.07 2.50 -19.81
CA GLY A 824 44.20 1.81 -21.09
C GLY A 824 45.42 2.23 -21.92
N THR A 825 46.21 3.22 -21.47
CA THR A 825 47.42 3.68 -22.16
C THR A 825 48.64 2.85 -21.76
N ALA A 826 49.75 3.00 -22.49
CA ALA A 826 51.03 2.39 -22.14
C ALA A 826 51.79 3.17 -21.04
N ASN A 827 51.07 3.74 -20.07
CA ASN A 827 51.63 4.40 -18.90
C ASN A 827 50.96 3.85 -17.63
N SER A 828 51.73 3.72 -16.55
CA SER A 828 51.16 3.43 -15.23
C SER A 828 51.92 4.17 -14.16
N MET A 829 51.18 4.67 -13.17
CA MET A 829 51.71 5.42 -12.05
C MET A 829 51.42 4.69 -10.75
N GLY A 830 52.46 4.52 -9.94
CA GLY A 830 52.38 3.86 -8.65
C GLY A 830 52.79 4.75 -7.50
N TYR A 831 52.13 4.52 -6.37
CA TYR A 831 52.26 5.33 -5.16
C TYR A 831 52.72 4.47 -4.00
N GLY A 832 53.65 4.99 -3.20
CA GLY A 832 54.18 4.28 -2.03
C GLY A 832 54.57 5.21 -0.90
N LEU A 833 54.38 4.73 0.33
CA LEU A 833 54.89 5.39 1.54
C LEU A 833 56.40 5.19 1.64
N THR A 834 57.10 6.11 2.30
CA THR A 834 58.56 5.99 2.47
C THR A 834 58.92 4.72 3.24
N GLY A 835 59.82 3.90 2.69
CA GLY A 835 60.23 2.62 3.28
C GLY A 835 59.42 1.42 2.79
N GLU A 836 58.31 1.64 2.08
CA GLU A 836 57.42 0.60 1.54
C GLU A 836 57.53 0.49 0.01
N TYR A 837 56.70 -0.34 -0.60
CA TYR A 837 56.63 -0.46 -2.05
C TYR A 837 55.70 0.61 -2.62
N ALA A 838 56.12 1.24 -3.70
CA ALA A 838 55.22 1.96 -4.59
C ALA A 838 54.68 0.97 -5.62
N GLU A 839 53.36 0.95 -5.82
CA GLU A 839 52.68 -0.08 -6.60
C GLU A 839 52.00 0.52 -7.83
N ALA A 840 52.40 0.08 -9.04
CA ALA A 840 51.84 0.54 -10.30
C ALA A 840 51.09 -0.62 -10.99
N TRP A 841 49.81 -0.44 -11.29
CA TRP A 841 48.96 -1.48 -11.87
C TRP A 841 49.15 -1.62 -13.38
N MET A 842 49.05 -2.82 -13.93
CA MET A 842 49.05 -3.07 -15.37
C MET A 842 48.26 -4.31 -15.78
N LEU A 843 47.77 -4.30 -17.02
CA LEU A 843 47.14 -5.42 -17.72
C LEU A 843 48.02 -5.85 -18.89
N ILE A 844 48.28 -7.14 -19.00
CA ILE A 844 48.98 -7.74 -20.13
C ILE A 844 48.03 -8.67 -20.87
N HIS A 845 47.86 -8.46 -22.17
CA HIS A 845 46.98 -9.25 -23.02
C HIS A 845 47.78 -9.87 -24.18
N ASN A 846 47.68 -11.18 -24.38
CA ASN A 846 48.21 -11.84 -25.57
C ASN A 846 47.24 -11.71 -26.77
N LEU A 847 47.54 -10.76 -27.66
CA LEU A 847 46.78 -10.54 -28.89
C LEU A 847 47.14 -11.52 -30.02
N GLY A 848 48.09 -12.44 -29.77
CA GLY A 848 48.49 -13.45 -30.72
C GLY A 848 47.53 -14.63 -30.76
N ASN A 849 47.57 -15.36 -31.88
CA ASN A 849 46.87 -16.63 -32.03
C ASN A 849 47.69 -17.85 -31.55
N ALA A 850 48.76 -17.62 -30.79
CA ALA A 850 49.65 -18.65 -30.27
C ALA A 850 50.06 -18.34 -28.81
N GLU A 851 50.33 -19.41 -28.05
CA GLU A 851 50.88 -19.32 -26.69
C GLU A 851 52.25 -18.63 -26.71
N GLU A 852 52.45 -17.65 -25.84
CA GLU A 852 53.73 -16.96 -25.65
C GLU A 852 54.38 -17.42 -24.34
N ASN A 853 55.25 -18.42 -24.42
CA ASN A 853 55.86 -19.13 -23.27
C ASN A 853 57.31 -18.73 -22.93
N GLN A 854 57.82 -17.65 -23.53
CA GLN A 854 59.16 -17.10 -23.29
C GLN A 854 59.16 -15.56 -23.35
N ILE A 855 58.35 -14.93 -22.50
CA ILE A 855 58.31 -13.46 -22.41
C ILE A 855 59.55 -12.97 -21.66
N ILE A 856 60.44 -12.26 -22.36
CA ILE A 856 61.65 -11.67 -21.78
C ILE A 856 61.29 -10.28 -21.29
N MET A 857 61.49 -10.02 -19.99
CA MET A 857 61.23 -8.73 -19.37
C MET A 857 62.54 -7.99 -19.11
N SER A 858 62.60 -6.70 -19.42
CA SER A 858 63.73 -5.82 -19.12
C SER A 858 63.27 -4.42 -18.72
N TRP A 859 64.01 -3.79 -17.81
CA TRP A 859 63.75 -2.42 -17.34
C TRP A 859 65.05 -1.69 -17.01
N ASP A 860 64.98 -0.37 -16.96
CA ASP A 860 66.12 0.49 -16.65
C ASP A 860 66.36 0.64 -15.13
N THR A 861 67.52 1.16 -14.76
CA THR A 861 67.85 1.46 -13.36
C THR A 861 67.33 2.84 -12.98
N THR A 862 66.63 2.95 -11.84
CA THR A 862 66.13 4.22 -11.30
C THR A 862 67.04 4.78 -10.21
N ALA A 863 66.77 6.01 -9.77
CA ALA A 863 67.43 6.61 -8.61
C ALA A 863 67.09 5.89 -7.27
N TRP A 864 65.98 5.16 -7.22
CA TRP A 864 65.57 4.36 -6.05
C TRP A 864 66.13 2.94 -6.06
N GLY A 865 66.66 2.48 -7.21
CA GLY A 865 67.26 1.16 -7.38
C GLY A 865 66.82 0.49 -8.69
N ASN A 866 67.13 -0.80 -8.83
CA ASN A 866 66.77 -1.61 -10.00
C ASN A 866 66.00 -2.90 -9.64
N ASP A 867 65.53 -3.03 -8.39
CA ASP A 867 64.80 -4.21 -7.88
C ASP A 867 63.29 -4.09 -8.13
N LEU A 868 62.90 -3.85 -9.38
CA LEU A 868 61.49 -3.86 -9.80
C LEU A 868 60.99 -5.32 -9.77
N LYS A 869 59.81 -5.54 -9.17
CA LYS A 869 59.18 -6.87 -9.07
C LYS A 869 57.75 -6.79 -9.55
N LEU A 870 57.28 -7.86 -10.19
CA LEU A 870 55.88 -8.00 -10.59
C LEU A 870 55.17 -8.93 -9.62
N PHE A 871 53.92 -8.61 -9.29
CA PHE A 871 53.05 -9.40 -8.42
C PHE A 871 51.71 -9.62 -9.12
N ASP A 872 51.11 -10.79 -8.94
CA ASP A 872 49.72 -11.04 -9.33
C ASP A 872 48.74 -10.52 -8.27
N LEU A 873 47.43 -10.69 -8.53
CA LEU A 873 46.36 -10.26 -7.62
C LEU A 873 46.34 -11.02 -6.28
N ASP A 874 46.99 -12.19 -6.20
CA ASP A 874 47.12 -13.00 -4.99
C ASP A 874 48.42 -12.67 -4.21
N ASP A 875 49.07 -11.54 -4.52
CA ASP A 875 50.34 -11.09 -3.95
C ASP A 875 51.53 -12.06 -4.18
N ASN A 876 51.46 -12.92 -5.19
CA ASN A 876 52.58 -13.80 -5.54
C ASN A 876 53.52 -13.11 -6.53
N GLN A 877 54.83 -13.17 -6.23
CA GLN A 877 55.83 -12.59 -7.12
C GLN A 877 55.94 -13.39 -8.43
N VAL A 878 55.72 -12.70 -9.55
CA VAL A 878 55.82 -13.24 -10.91
C VAL A 878 57.22 -12.98 -11.47
N SER A 879 57.98 -14.06 -11.69
CA SER A 879 59.36 -13.99 -12.22
C SER A 879 59.47 -14.37 -13.71
N ALA A 880 58.42 -14.98 -14.27
CA ALA A 880 58.31 -15.34 -15.68
C ALA A 880 56.83 -15.39 -16.06
N LEU A 881 56.51 -14.96 -17.28
CA LEU A 881 55.15 -14.93 -17.81
C LEU A 881 54.99 -15.96 -18.94
N THR A 882 53.83 -16.60 -18.97
CA THR A 882 53.34 -17.42 -20.08
C THR A 882 51.87 -17.10 -20.26
N LEU A 883 51.47 -16.74 -21.48
CA LEU A 883 50.07 -16.42 -21.80
C LEU A 883 49.60 -17.24 -23.01
N GLU A 884 48.46 -17.90 -22.88
CA GLU A 884 47.71 -18.52 -23.96
C GLU A 884 47.13 -17.45 -24.92
N PRO A 885 46.71 -17.83 -26.14
CA PRO A 885 46.01 -16.90 -27.04
C PRO A 885 44.80 -16.26 -26.36
N ASP A 886 44.65 -14.93 -26.48
CA ASP A 886 43.55 -14.15 -25.88
C ASP A 886 43.53 -14.14 -24.33
N GLU A 887 44.59 -14.65 -23.68
CA GLU A 887 44.71 -14.60 -22.23
C GLU A 887 45.10 -13.20 -21.76
N MET A 888 44.43 -12.73 -20.71
CA MET A 888 44.73 -11.48 -19.99
C MET A 888 45.18 -11.80 -18.57
N ILE A 889 46.24 -11.12 -18.12
CA ILE A 889 46.71 -11.17 -16.73
C ILE A 889 46.83 -9.76 -16.17
N LEU A 890 46.46 -9.61 -14.90
CA LEU A 890 46.54 -8.36 -14.14
C LEU A 890 47.71 -8.46 -13.17
N LEU A 891 48.58 -7.45 -13.18
CA LEU A 891 49.80 -7.42 -12.37
C LEU A 891 49.99 -6.06 -11.71
N THR A 892 50.72 -6.02 -10.60
CA THR A 892 51.30 -4.80 -10.05
C THR A 892 52.82 -4.85 -10.15
N ALA A 893 53.41 -3.79 -10.69
CA ALA A 893 54.85 -3.56 -10.60
C ALA A 893 55.15 -2.80 -9.30
N ARG A 894 56.05 -3.34 -8.49
CA ARG A 894 56.41 -2.80 -7.18
C ARG A 894 57.88 -2.40 -7.16
N LEU A 895 58.16 -1.16 -6.75
CA LEU A 895 59.50 -0.62 -6.53
C LEU A 895 59.61 -0.03 -5.13
N GLN A 896 60.66 -0.37 -4.37
CA GLN A 896 60.79 0.09 -2.99
C GLN A 896 61.13 1.59 -2.94
N VAL A 897 60.33 2.35 -2.19
CA VAL A 897 60.57 3.77 -1.91
C VAL A 897 61.64 3.90 -0.83
N PRO A 898 62.78 4.56 -1.09
CA PRO A 898 63.82 4.73 -0.08
C PRO A 898 63.33 5.55 1.12
N ASN A 899 63.74 5.16 2.35
CA ASN A 899 63.46 5.95 3.57
C ASN A 899 64.01 7.39 3.54
N SER A 900 64.92 7.69 2.60
CA SER A 900 65.51 9.02 2.41
C SER A 900 64.85 9.81 1.27
N ALA A 901 63.86 9.24 0.58
CA ALA A 901 63.09 9.96 -0.43
C ALA A 901 62.25 11.06 0.25
N SER A 902 62.15 12.21 -0.41
CA SER A 902 61.21 13.25 -0.01
C SER A 902 59.83 12.91 -0.57
N LEU A 903 58.76 13.28 0.14
CA LEU A 903 57.42 13.18 -0.45
C LEU A 903 57.36 14.05 -1.71
N GLY A 904 56.69 13.55 -2.75
CA GLY A 904 56.67 14.12 -4.10
C GLY A 904 57.84 13.72 -4.99
N ASP A 905 58.87 13.01 -4.48
CA ASP A 905 59.94 12.46 -5.34
C ASP A 905 59.35 11.43 -6.33
N LEU A 906 59.75 11.53 -7.60
CA LEU A 906 59.28 10.69 -8.72
C LEU A 906 60.46 10.02 -9.42
N VAL A 907 60.32 8.72 -9.73
CA VAL A 907 61.24 7.99 -10.61
C VAL A 907 60.48 7.25 -11.70
N ASN A 908 61.08 7.16 -12.88
CA ASN A 908 60.47 6.48 -14.02
C ASN A 908 61.37 5.36 -14.53
N THR A 909 60.77 4.29 -15.02
CA THR A 909 61.46 3.22 -15.75
C THR A 909 60.55 2.63 -16.82
N PRO A 910 61.03 2.46 -18.06
CA PRO A 910 60.33 1.64 -19.04
C PRO A 910 60.41 0.17 -18.62
N LEU A 911 59.30 -0.55 -18.73
CA LEU A 911 59.25 -2.00 -18.65
C LEU A 911 58.96 -2.54 -20.05
N GLU A 912 59.97 -3.15 -20.66
CA GLU A 912 59.89 -3.78 -21.97
C GLU A 912 59.68 -5.29 -21.84
N MET A 913 58.71 -5.83 -22.55
CA MET A 913 58.45 -7.27 -22.65
C MET A 913 58.50 -7.73 -24.10
N CYS A 914 59.37 -8.69 -24.39
CA CYS A 914 59.60 -9.20 -25.74
C CYS A 914 59.18 -10.68 -25.85
N VAL A 915 58.45 -11.00 -26.92
CA VAL A 915 58.10 -12.38 -27.28
C VAL A 915 59.08 -12.96 -28.31
N THR A 916 59.02 -14.27 -28.54
CA THR A 916 59.96 -14.99 -29.42
C THR A 916 59.97 -14.40 -30.84
N GLY A 917 61.08 -13.79 -31.26
CA GLY A 917 61.22 -13.14 -32.57
C GLY A 917 61.44 -11.61 -32.54
N ASP A 918 61.84 -11.06 -31.39
CA ASP A 918 62.14 -9.62 -31.14
C ASP A 918 60.93 -8.67 -31.33
N VAL A 919 59.71 -9.14 -31.05
CA VAL A 919 58.52 -8.27 -30.98
C VAL A 919 58.34 -7.82 -29.54
N CYS A 920 58.65 -6.55 -29.27
CA CYS A 920 58.66 -5.99 -27.92
C CYS A 920 57.50 -5.00 -27.72
N GLN A 921 57.03 -4.90 -26.47
CA GLN A 921 56.13 -3.86 -25.99
C GLN A 921 56.70 -3.21 -24.76
N THR A 922 56.46 -1.91 -24.63
CA THR A 922 56.96 -1.12 -23.53
C THR A 922 55.81 -0.39 -22.86
N ILE A 923 55.77 -0.46 -21.54
CA ILE A 923 54.95 0.40 -20.68
C ILE A 923 55.88 1.31 -19.88
N GLU A 924 55.56 2.60 -19.79
CA GLU A 924 56.30 3.53 -18.95
C GLU A 924 55.75 3.48 -17.52
N LEU A 925 56.58 3.08 -16.56
CA LEU A 925 56.21 3.00 -15.15
C LEU A 925 56.78 4.19 -14.39
N SER A 926 55.92 4.93 -13.70
CA SER A 926 56.30 6.04 -12.83
C SER A 926 55.99 5.70 -11.38
N PHE A 927 56.89 5.97 -10.45
CA PHE A 927 56.70 5.70 -9.02
C PHE A 927 56.92 6.96 -8.19
N MET A 928 55.97 7.29 -7.32
CA MET A 928 55.98 8.49 -6.48
C MET A 928 55.95 8.15 -4.99
N ALA A 929 56.78 8.87 -4.22
CA ALA A 929 56.75 8.83 -2.75
C ALA A 929 55.64 9.78 -2.26
N THR A 930 54.66 9.26 -1.52
CA THR A 930 53.48 10.02 -1.05
C THR A 930 53.25 9.79 0.45
N GLY A 931 52.51 10.68 1.10
CA GLY A 931 52.10 10.55 2.50
C GLY A 931 50.84 9.71 2.71
N THR A 932 50.04 9.53 1.65
CA THR A 932 48.83 8.69 1.62
C THR A 932 48.90 7.75 0.43
N VAL A 933 48.58 6.48 0.65
CA VAL A 933 48.47 5.44 -0.40
C VAL A 933 47.13 4.75 -0.29
N THR A 934 46.57 4.41 -1.44
CA THR A 934 45.34 3.61 -1.59
C THR A 934 45.58 2.48 -2.59
N ASP A 935 44.65 1.51 -2.63
CA ASP A 935 44.63 0.51 -3.71
C ASP A 935 44.49 1.20 -5.08
N VAL A 936 45.22 0.70 -6.08
CA VAL A 936 45.55 1.50 -7.28
C VAL A 936 44.41 1.53 -8.32
N HIS A 937 43.84 0.37 -8.64
CA HIS A 937 42.82 0.23 -9.69
C HIS A 937 41.97 -1.04 -9.49
N GLN A 938 40.66 -0.93 -9.71
CA GLN A 938 39.73 -2.06 -9.71
C GLN A 938 38.91 -2.09 -11.01
N ARG A 939 38.50 -3.29 -11.43
CA ARG A 939 37.64 -3.53 -12.60
C ARG A 939 36.41 -4.30 -12.15
N THR A 940 35.22 -3.84 -12.51
CA THR A 940 33.96 -4.46 -12.07
C THR A 940 32.89 -4.43 -13.15
N VAL A 941 31.79 -5.15 -12.93
CA VAL A 941 30.52 -4.92 -13.62
C VAL A 941 29.57 -4.15 -12.67
N PRO A 942 28.49 -3.50 -13.19
CA PRO A 942 27.46 -2.87 -12.37
C PRO A 942 26.92 -3.79 -11.27
N ASP A 943 26.29 -3.22 -10.24
CA ASP A 943 25.62 -3.97 -9.16
C ASP A 943 26.58 -4.76 -8.24
N ASN A 944 27.72 -4.16 -7.92
CA ASN A 944 28.72 -4.74 -7.02
C ASN A 944 29.14 -3.74 -5.94
N GLN A 945 29.47 -4.27 -4.76
CA GLN A 945 30.10 -3.51 -3.69
C GLN A 945 31.63 -3.55 -3.85
N LEU A 946 32.27 -2.38 -3.85
CA LEU A 946 33.72 -2.21 -3.97
C LEU A 946 34.28 -1.53 -2.73
N SER A 947 35.56 -1.74 -2.44
CA SER A 947 36.25 -1.13 -1.30
C SER A 947 37.71 -0.84 -1.61
N TRP A 948 38.23 0.30 -1.14
CA TRP A 948 39.63 0.68 -1.20
C TRP A 948 40.16 1.01 0.19
N ASP A 949 41.28 0.39 0.56
CA ASP A 949 41.96 0.69 1.81
C ASP A 949 42.86 1.93 1.66
N ILE A 950 42.87 2.78 2.68
CA ILE A 950 43.64 4.02 2.77
C ILE A 950 44.64 3.88 3.92
N SER A 951 45.91 4.14 3.62
CA SER A 951 47.01 4.12 4.59
C SER A 951 47.78 5.43 4.53
N THR A 952 47.89 6.12 5.66
CA THR A 952 48.45 7.47 5.72
C THR A 952 49.43 7.69 6.85
N ASP A 953 50.62 8.22 6.53
CA ASP A 953 51.59 8.73 7.49
C ASP A 953 51.30 10.20 7.82
N MET A 954 50.54 10.43 8.89
CA MET A 954 49.99 11.74 9.23
C MET A 954 51.07 12.84 9.38
N PRO A 955 50.91 14.04 8.76
CA PRO A 955 51.86 15.13 8.89
C PRO A 955 52.16 15.53 10.33
N VAL A 956 53.39 16.02 10.57
CA VAL A 956 53.80 16.51 11.89
C VAL A 956 53.02 17.78 12.24
N GLY A 957 52.19 17.72 13.29
CA GLY A 957 51.41 18.86 13.78
C GLY A 957 49.92 18.83 13.41
N GLU A 958 49.55 18.02 12.42
CA GLU A 958 48.15 17.84 11.99
C GLU A 958 47.49 16.69 12.75
N SER A 959 46.17 16.78 12.97
CA SER A 959 45.37 15.74 13.62
C SER A 959 44.37 15.05 12.68
N GLN A 960 44.12 15.63 11.52
CA GLN A 960 43.23 15.09 10.50
C GLN A 960 43.69 15.49 9.10
N LEU A 961 43.22 14.77 8.10
CA LEU A 961 43.32 15.15 6.69
C LEU A 961 41.92 15.17 6.08
N GLU A 962 41.69 16.13 5.20
CA GLU A 962 40.40 16.32 4.52
C GLU A 962 40.63 16.33 3.00
N TRP A 963 39.82 15.55 2.28
CA TRP A 963 39.73 15.55 0.81
C TRP A 963 38.30 15.86 0.39
N SER A 964 38.12 16.74 -0.59
CA SER A 964 36.79 17.05 -1.11
C SER A 964 36.29 15.90 -1.97
N MET A 965 35.09 15.37 -1.69
CA MET A 965 34.52 14.31 -2.53
C MET A 965 34.15 14.81 -3.92
N SER A 966 33.74 16.07 -4.04
CA SER A 966 33.45 16.69 -5.34
C SER A 966 34.72 16.89 -6.14
N ASP A 967 35.78 17.45 -5.55
CA ASP A 967 37.05 17.68 -6.25
C ASP A 967 37.75 16.36 -6.57
N ALA A 968 37.58 15.35 -5.72
CA ALA A 968 38.03 13.99 -5.97
C ALA A 968 37.25 13.28 -7.09
N GLY A 969 36.12 13.82 -7.56
CA GLY A 969 35.27 13.22 -8.58
C GLY A 969 34.43 12.04 -8.09
N LEU A 970 34.22 11.90 -6.79
CA LEU A 970 33.47 10.79 -6.18
C LEU A 970 31.96 10.96 -6.31
N ILE A 971 31.46 12.19 -6.48
CA ILE A 971 30.02 12.48 -6.57
C ILE A 971 29.52 12.21 -8.00
N LEU A 972 28.92 11.02 -8.19
CA LEU A 972 28.25 10.61 -9.43
C LEU A 972 26.79 10.21 -9.11
N PRO A 973 25.82 10.51 -10.00
CA PRO A 973 24.42 10.14 -9.77
C PRO A 973 24.24 8.64 -9.53
N GLY A 974 23.52 8.27 -8.46
CA GLY A 974 23.24 6.88 -8.09
C GLY A 974 24.41 6.12 -7.42
N TRP A 975 25.58 6.76 -7.26
CA TRP A 975 26.75 6.14 -6.62
C TRP A 975 26.73 6.43 -5.12
N ILE A 976 26.62 5.38 -4.30
CA ILE A 976 26.53 5.51 -2.84
C ILE A 976 27.86 5.13 -2.21
N TRP A 977 28.48 6.09 -1.51
CA TRP A 977 29.74 5.90 -0.81
C TRP A 977 29.54 5.71 0.68
N SER A 978 30.34 4.83 1.29
CA SER A 978 30.37 4.60 2.73
C SER A 978 31.82 4.48 3.20
N THR A 979 32.05 4.69 4.50
CA THR A 979 33.40 4.67 5.09
C THR A 979 33.45 3.82 6.34
N SER A 980 34.66 3.35 6.69
CA SER A 980 34.92 2.64 7.95
C SER A 980 36.37 2.85 8.42
N GLY A 981 36.66 2.45 9.66
CA GLY A 981 37.96 2.66 10.28
C GLY A 981 38.07 4.08 10.84
N ASP A 982 39.19 4.76 10.56
CA ASP A 982 39.43 6.14 11.02
C ASP A 982 38.99 7.21 9.99
N LEU A 983 38.25 6.79 8.94
CA LEU A 983 37.76 7.63 7.85
C LEU A 983 36.24 7.84 8.00
N GLU A 984 35.80 9.07 7.85
CA GLU A 984 34.39 9.49 7.91
C GLU A 984 34.05 10.40 6.72
N ILE A 985 32.78 10.43 6.30
CA ILE A 985 32.25 11.44 5.35
C ILE A 985 31.52 12.49 6.17
N ILE A 986 31.93 13.75 6.06
CA ILE A 986 31.35 14.89 6.79
C ILE A 986 31.20 16.05 5.81
N ASP A 987 29.98 16.57 5.63
CA ASP A 987 29.69 17.75 4.81
C ASP A 987 30.25 17.67 3.36
N GLY A 988 30.29 16.46 2.77
CA GLY A 988 30.84 16.24 1.42
C GLY A 988 32.37 16.14 1.35
N ASP A 989 33.06 16.11 2.50
CA ASP A 989 34.49 15.86 2.62
C ASP A 989 34.79 14.48 3.23
N LEU A 990 35.84 13.83 2.76
CA LEU A 990 36.43 12.64 3.38
C LEU A 990 37.42 13.07 4.44
N VAL A 991 37.12 12.79 5.70
CA VAL A 991 37.91 13.19 6.86
C VAL A 991 38.59 11.98 7.49
N LEU A 992 39.92 11.92 7.42
CA LEU A 992 40.72 10.88 8.07
C LEU A 992 41.31 11.42 9.38
N SER A 993 40.81 10.90 10.51
CA SER A 993 41.16 11.39 11.86
C SER A 993 42.25 10.56 12.52
N ARG A 994 43.20 11.21 13.22
CA ARG A 994 44.30 10.49 13.89
C ARG A 994 43.82 9.68 15.10
N SER A 995 43.75 8.36 14.96
CA SER A 995 43.51 7.41 16.06
C SER A 995 44.79 6.92 16.77
N GLY A 996 45.96 6.99 16.09
CA GLY A 996 47.24 6.40 16.53
C GLY A 996 48.46 7.36 16.50
N PRO A 997 49.64 6.92 17.01
CA PRO A 997 50.82 7.78 17.17
C PRO A 997 51.66 8.04 15.90
N SER A 998 51.40 7.37 14.77
CA SER A 998 52.15 7.62 13.52
C SER A 998 51.35 7.39 12.24
N ARG A 999 50.77 6.20 12.06
CA ARG A 999 50.03 5.82 10.85
C ARG A 999 48.55 5.60 11.16
N VAL A 1000 47.70 5.99 10.22
CA VAL A 1000 46.23 5.97 10.32
C VAL A 1000 45.67 5.19 9.14
N TYR A 1001 44.55 4.50 9.35
CA TYR A 1001 43.93 3.62 8.36
C TYR A 1001 42.43 3.85 8.27
N GLY A 1002 41.89 3.80 7.07
CA GLY A 1002 40.45 3.80 6.84
C GLY A 1002 40.12 3.10 5.53
N THR A 1003 38.86 2.79 5.32
CA THR A 1003 38.40 2.13 4.09
C THR A 1003 37.22 2.94 3.54
N ILE A 1004 37.25 3.19 2.23
CA ILE A 1004 36.12 3.78 1.50
C ILE A 1004 35.49 2.70 0.62
N SER A 1005 34.16 2.62 0.65
CA SER A 1005 33.39 1.60 -0.07
C SER A 1005 32.35 2.25 -0.98
N LEU A 1006 32.13 1.67 -2.15
CA LEU A 1006 31.16 2.11 -3.15
C LEU A 1006 30.12 1.01 -3.39
N HIS A 1007 28.85 1.36 -3.33
CA HIS A 1007 27.77 0.56 -3.89
C HIS A 1007 27.47 1.06 -5.30
N LEU A 1008 27.88 0.29 -6.32
CA LEU A 1008 27.76 0.68 -7.72
C LEU A 1008 26.35 0.34 -8.24
N PRO A 1009 25.60 1.29 -8.83
CA PRO A 1009 24.23 1.05 -9.26
C PRO A 1009 24.14 0.09 -10.45
N HIS A 1010 22.96 -0.49 -10.67
CA HIS A 1010 22.72 -1.53 -11.68
C HIS A 1010 22.87 -1.04 -13.14
N ASP A 1011 22.62 0.25 -13.36
CA ASP A 1011 22.64 0.95 -14.64
C ASP A 1011 23.95 1.74 -14.88
N ALA A 1012 24.97 1.55 -14.04
CA ALA A 1012 26.27 2.20 -14.19
C ALA A 1012 26.85 1.97 -15.61
N ALA A 1013 27.08 3.06 -16.33
CA ALA A 1013 27.59 3.01 -17.70
C ALA A 1013 29.05 2.53 -17.75
N PRO A 1014 29.47 1.82 -18.82
CA PRO A 1014 30.85 1.37 -18.96
C PRO A 1014 31.81 2.55 -19.18
N ALA A 1015 32.67 2.81 -18.21
CA ALA A 1015 33.62 3.92 -18.26
C ALA A 1015 34.81 3.69 -17.33
N PHE A 1016 35.90 4.40 -17.60
CA PHE A 1016 37.00 4.57 -16.68
C PHE A 1016 36.77 5.81 -15.81
N HIS A 1017 36.81 5.62 -14.49
CA HIS A 1017 36.73 6.67 -13.48
C HIS A 1017 38.06 6.77 -12.74
N SER A 1018 38.58 7.98 -12.62
CA SER A 1018 39.77 8.28 -11.83
C SER A 1018 39.38 9.25 -10.73
N PHE A 1019 39.64 8.88 -9.48
CA PHE A 1019 39.35 9.70 -8.33
C PHE A 1019 40.66 10.25 -7.78
N MET A 1020 40.77 11.57 -7.63
CA MET A 1020 41.99 12.19 -7.15
C MET A 1020 41.76 13.53 -6.48
N ASP A 1021 42.22 13.69 -5.24
CA ASP A 1021 42.31 14.99 -4.59
C ASP A 1021 43.54 15.07 -3.66
N SER A 1022 44.04 16.29 -3.42
CA SER A 1022 45.10 16.57 -2.46
C SER A 1022 44.51 17.07 -1.17
N SER A 1023 44.98 16.56 -0.03
CA SER A 1023 44.41 17.00 1.25
C SER A 1023 44.56 18.51 1.46
N THR A 1024 43.58 19.13 2.13
CA THR A 1024 43.61 20.58 2.41
C THR A 1024 44.82 20.98 3.27
N GLN A 1025 45.32 20.07 4.11
CA GLN A 1025 46.46 20.27 5.00
C GLN A 1025 47.81 20.03 4.31
N SER A 1026 47.89 19.18 3.28
CA SER A 1026 49.14 18.84 2.59
C SER A 1026 48.96 18.35 1.15
N THR A 1027 49.65 19.00 0.22
CA THR A 1027 49.69 18.61 -1.21
C THR A 1027 50.38 17.27 -1.47
N ASP A 1028 51.14 16.77 -0.49
CA ASP A 1028 51.88 15.50 -0.58
C ASP A 1028 51.07 14.31 -0.05
N HIS A 1029 49.83 14.54 0.42
CA HIS A 1029 48.91 13.54 0.95
C HIS A 1029 47.68 13.49 0.05
N LYS A 1030 47.80 12.72 -1.03
CA LYS A 1030 46.79 12.63 -2.07
C LYS A 1030 45.95 11.37 -1.91
N LEU A 1031 44.64 11.52 -1.99
CA LEU A 1031 43.73 10.42 -2.23
C LEU A 1031 43.74 10.13 -3.73
N GLN A 1032 44.09 8.91 -4.16
CA GLN A 1032 44.10 8.59 -5.59
C GLN A 1032 43.88 7.11 -5.90
N PHE A 1033 42.78 6.80 -6.55
CA PHE A 1033 42.46 5.45 -7.03
C PHE A 1033 41.60 5.52 -8.30
N SER A 1034 41.33 4.38 -8.91
CA SER A 1034 40.54 4.33 -10.15
C SER A 1034 39.67 3.08 -10.24
N LEU A 1035 38.62 3.18 -11.05
CA LEU A 1035 37.63 2.14 -11.30
C LEU A 1035 37.33 2.04 -12.79
N GLU A 1036 37.38 0.84 -13.36
CA GLU A 1036 36.82 0.54 -14.68
C GLU A 1036 35.50 -0.23 -14.53
N VAL A 1037 34.41 0.37 -14.99
CA VAL A 1037 33.12 -0.31 -15.12
C VAL A 1037 33.07 -0.97 -16.50
N LEU A 1038 32.91 -2.29 -16.51
CA LEU A 1038 32.94 -3.12 -17.71
C LEU A 1038 31.56 -3.21 -18.36
N GLN A 1039 31.55 -3.28 -19.68
CA GLN A 1039 30.33 -3.50 -20.45
C GLN A 1039 29.80 -4.92 -20.23
N ILE A 1040 28.54 -5.01 -19.82
CA ILE A 1040 27.77 -6.25 -19.76
C ILE A 1040 26.76 -6.29 -20.90
N TYR A 1041 26.88 -7.28 -21.78
CA TYR A 1041 25.78 -7.63 -22.68
C TYR A 1041 24.78 -8.50 -21.91
N ARG A 1042 23.89 -7.87 -21.14
CA ARG A 1042 22.70 -8.56 -20.64
C ARG A 1042 21.77 -8.75 -21.83
N ALA A 1043 21.69 -9.97 -22.34
CA ALA A 1043 20.62 -10.32 -23.27
C ALA A 1043 19.33 -10.29 -22.45
N ASP A 1044 18.55 -9.22 -22.61
CA ASP A 1044 17.23 -9.13 -22.04
C ASP A 1044 16.35 -10.15 -22.78
N LEU A 1045 16.14 -11.30 -22.16
CA LEU A 1045 15.37 -12.38 -22.72
C LEU A 1045 13.95 -12.18 -22.22
N THR A 1046 13.23 -11.25 -22.84
CA THR A 1046 11.77 -11.19 -22.71
C THR A 1046 11.22 -12.52 -23.21
N VAL A 1047 10.91 -13.43 -22.29
CA VAL A 1047 10.13 -14.63 -22.57
C VAL A 1047 8.72 -14.15 -22.87
N THR A 1048 8.46 -13.83 -24.13
CA THR A 1048 7.08 -13.78 -24.62
C THR A 1048 6.59 -15.21 -24.70
N SER A 1049 5.94 -15.67 -23.63
CA SER A 1049 5.11 -16.87 -23.67
C SER A 1049 4.08 -16.70 -24.81
N PRO A 1050 4.01 -17.60 -25.80
CA PRO A 1050 2.88 -17.62 -26.71
C PRO A 1050 1.65 -18.15 -25.96
N LEU A 1051 0.62 -17.32 -25.85
CA LEU A 1051 -0.71 -17.65 -25.30
C LEU A 1051 -1.51 -18.68 -26.12
N GLU A 1052 -0.94 -19.33 -27.14
CA GLU A 1052 -1.61 -20.41 -27.87
C GLU A 1052 -0.69 -21.60 -28.10
N GLN A 1053 -1.03 -22.74 -27.48
CA GLN A 1053 -0.48 -24.04 -27.85
C GLN A 1053 -1.00 -24.44 -29.25
N PRO A 1054 -0.14 -24.85 -30.19
CA PRO A 1054 -0.60 -25.52 -31.40
C PRO A 1054 -1.08 -26.94 -31.07
N HIS A 1055 -2.31 -27.26 -31.50
CA HIS A 1055 -2.87 -28.62 -31.41
C HIS A 1055 -1.94 -29.67 -32.02
N GLU A 1056 -1.56 -30.68 -31.23
CA GLU A 1056 -0.99 -31.93 -31.74
C GLU A 1056 -2.05 -32.71 -32.53
N VAL A 1057 -1.74 -33.02 -33.78
CA VAL A 1057 -2.41 -34.05 -34.56
C VAL A 1057 -1.45 -35.24 -34.66
N GLU A 1058 -1.72 -36.31 -33.91
CA GLU A 1058 -1.02 -37.58 -34.09
C GLU A 1058 -1.40 -38.22 -35.44
N VAL A 1059 -0.37 -38.74 -36.15
CA VAL A 1059 -0.45 -39.62 -37.33
C VAL A 1059 0.05 -41.01 -36.97
#